data_AF-A0A507E1T3-F1
#
_entry.id   AF-A0A507E1T3-F1
#
_cell.length_a   1.000
_cell.length_b   1.000
_cell.length_c   1.000
_cell.angle_alpha   90.00
_cell.angle_beta   90.00
_cell.angle_gamma   90.00
#
_symmetry.space_group_name_H-M   'P 1'
#
loop_
_entity.id
_entity.type
_entity.pdbx_description
1 polymer ?
#
loop_
_entity_poly.entity_id
_entity_poly.type
_entity_poly.pdbx_seq_one_letter_code
_entity_poly.pdbx_strand_id
1 'polypeptide(L)'
;MTTNDLTRPSPPAIPNDTCPTRHIAAQVLRCPNAIALLWYEPSGHTGKVLKRWTYRQVWSQAKTTAKILEKSLEQSETNGTVGVLVDEGIMLPILMLAVLLCSPKAALVPMDSTDPRLHYIVDDTDPDVVIAKDDAGRALLLEAVERTDRQGSVVQCVTLNGLTSEMKTCGADDEPVEGSNCAGDDVSHIYFTSGSTGRPKGCITTRSSLTSYSHAKNTAHQINSSSTIFVASSHTFDPSLGDFISAWMAGATVALAPRTTIFTSLFHCLSTTQSTHVLTTPALFGTLQGYGPKDLPALQVIALGGEPTPQSVVDTWAEHVVLLNTYGVTECCVYQTVCHLRPGINRKNIGAPLSGNSILIMSSPHGWEKIPCTDPTEMLPVAEHSKEIGELWISGHQVGLGYLNRPTLTAERFINHPVYGRCFRTGDIVARDDGNGWKLLGRMDTQVKISGQRIETEEIEHALMSSATSILLSTVAVIYHQTRQLVAFCIPQDVDIYLDGGESSSRGGLLSTVLRTLAEERLPRHMVPARFVLVRDLPKTGTGKIARGVLAKEELPLLAFQSEADDDASATMGGWTAVVVDVWTEVLGGVGVLGRDAHFMEAGGDSLAALRACQRLAQLLKSRSAVTDTNGHGGDDTETETRDGVFGELLGVLAPIEVLKRPILMHFAEYLYHALGDFDSLDRSPIMQIPAPQPTSTHLSLFYTASGRGAKTIVDYLLQKRNLHVDGGSPIGRRHTTPLHCAAVNAHLETAQLLLNHNANPFARDPHGATPLHLASQHGPKALVSLLLDSTRTKKGVNPLSNTDDNGQTPLHHAARGGAPCTIIELLMHASPNPNNYIHTTDSWTRTPLHWAVVNGWRTTVAALLAWGANPKLPDKNNETCIDIAERRARCGAAERGGGVGASVFGDIARLLGGSGRTAVVGRFK
;
A
#
# COMPACT_ATOMS: atom_id res chain seq x y z
N MET A 1 -49.22 9.48 17.42
CA MET A 1 -50.44 8.97 16.78
C MET A 1 -50.35 7.46 16.75
N THR A 2 -51.38 6.80 17.28
CA THR A 2 -51.50 5.36 17.47
C THR A 2 -51.76 4.60 16.16
N THR A 3 -51.19 3.40 16.12
CA THR A 3 -51.37 2.19 15.29
C THR A 3 -52.52 2.08 14.27
N ASN A 4 -52.17 1.33 13.20
CA ASN A 4 -52.99 0.56 12.26
C ASN A 4 -53.53 1.31 11.04
N ASP A 5 -52.78 1.26 9.93
CA ASP A 5 -53.17 0.61 8.66
C ASP A 5 -52.07 0.84 7.59
N LEU A 6 -51.23 -0.17 7.29
CA LEU A 6 -50.23 -0.09 6.21
C LEU A 6 -50.30 -1.32 5.29
N THR A 7 -51.51 -1.69 4.87
CA THR A 7 -51.72 -2.25 3.53
C THR A 7 -52.22 -1.15 2.61
N ARG A 8 -51.35 -0.21 2.20
CA ARG A 8 -51.57 0.67 1.05
C ARG A 8 -50.23 1.20 0.50
N PRO A 9 -50.20 1.53 -0.80
CA PRO A 9 -49.01 1.50 -1.65
C PRO A 9 -48.01 2.58 -1.28
N SER A 10 -46.80 2.41 -1.82
CA SER A 10 -45.67 3.33 -1.84
C SER A 10 -46.04 4.80 -1.60
N PRO A 11 -45.31 5.55 -0.75
CA PRO A 11 -45.44 7.00 -0.68
C PRO A 11 -45.34 7.59 -2.10
N PRO A 12 -46.05 8.70 -2.39
CA PRO A 12 -46.27 9.18 -3.75
C PRO A 12 -44.94 9.22 -4.51
N ALA A 13 -44.90 8.51 -5.63
CA ALA A 13 -43.75 8.48 -6.52
C ALA A 13 -43.36 9.93 -6.83
N ILE A 14 -42.08 10.27 -6.57
CA ILE A 14 -41.46 11.36 -7.30
C ILE A 14 -41.64 10.96 -8.77
N PRO A 15 -42.18 11.83 -9.65
CA PRO A 15 -42.41 11.45 -11.03
C PRO A 15 -41.13 10.82 -11.59
N ASN A 16 -41.25 9.60 -12.14
CA ASN A 16 -40.17 8.82 -12.76
C ASN A 16 -39.48 9.54 -13.94
N ASP A 17 -39.84 10.79 -14.18
CA ASP A 17 -39.61 11.57 -15.39
C ASP A 17 -38.71 12.80 -15.15
N THR A 18 -37.97 12.83 -14.04
CA THR A 18 -37.13 13.99 -13.71
C THR A 18 -35.63 13.67 -13.64
N CYS A 19 -34.90 14.18 -14.64
CA CYS A 19 -33.44 14.20 -14.67
C CYS A 19 -32.89 15.17 -13.61
N PRO A 20 -31.77 14.85 -12.91
CA PRO A 20 -31.24 15.73 -11.86
C PRO A 20 -30.86 17.12 -12.39
N THR A 21 -30.42 17.21 -13.66
CA THR A 21 -30.04 18.48 -14.29
C THR A 21 -31.22 19.44 -14.45
N ARG A 22 -32.46 18.94 -14.57
CA ARG A 22 -33.68 19.78 -14.64
C ARG A 22 -33.94 20.50 -13.32
N HIS A 23 -33.76 19.79 -12.20
CA HIS A 23 -33.89 20.37 -10.87
C HIS A 23 -32.79 21.40 -10.62
N ILE A 24 -31.56 21.12 -11.03
CA ILE A 24 -30.43 22.07 -10.94
C ILE A 24 -30.70 23.30 -11.81
N ALA A 25 -31.17 23.14 -13.06
CA ALA A 25 -31.54 24.26 -13.94
C ALA A 25 -32.59 25.17 -13.28
N ALA A 26 -33.61 24.60 -12.64
CA ALA A 26 -34.62 25.36 -11.92
C ALA A 26 -34.02 26.16 -10.75
N GLN A 27 -33.01 25.63 -10.06
CA GLN A 27 -32.29 26.38 -9.01
C GLN A 27 -31.40 27.48 -9.59
N VAL A 28 -30.75 27.25 -10.73
CA VAL A 28 -29.96 28.28 -11.44
C VAL A 28 -30.85 29.45 -11.84
N LEU A 29 -32.06 29.19 -12.34
CA LEU A 29 -33.05 30.23 -12.66
C LEU A 29 -33.53 30.98 -11.42
N ARG A 30 -33.77 30.26 -10.31
CA ARG A 30 -34.30 30.84 -9.07
C ARG A 30 -33.27 31.70 -8.32
N CYS A 31 -32.01 31.25 -8.25
CA CYS A 31 -30.96 31.87 -7.44
C CYS A 31 -29.60 31.92 -8.18
N PRO A 32 -29.49 32.58 -9.34
CA PRO A 32 -28.30 32.53 -10.20
C PRO A 32 -27.03 33.06 -9.52
N ASN A 33 -27.18 34.00 -8.59
CA ASN A 33 -26.08 34.65 -7.88
C ASN A 33 -25.77 34.00 -6.52
N ALA A 34 -26.54 33.00 -6.09
CA ALA A 34 -26.22 32.24 -4.89
C ALA A 34 -24.94 31.43 -5.11
N ILE A 35 -24.18 31.21 -4.04
CA ILE A 35 -22.96 30.40 -4.11
C ILE A 35 -23.35 28.93 -4.31
N ALA A 36 -22.80 28.31 -5.34
CA ALA A 36 -22.99 26.89 -5.63
C ALA A 36 -21.77 26.05 -5.21
N LEU A 37 -20.58 26.64 -5.26
CA LEU A 37 -19.33 25.91 -5.04
C LEU A 37 -18.28 26.78 -4.31
N LEU A 38 -17.66 26.19 -3.29
CA LEU A 38 -16.54 26.74 -2.52
C LEU A 38 -15.34 25.79 -2.66
N TRP A 39 -14.17 26.35 -2.94
CA TRP A 39 -12.90 25.63 -2.91
C TRP A 39 -11.98 26.26 -1.89
N TYR A 40 -11.59 25.49 -0.88
CA TYR A 40 -10.61 25.85 0.13
C TYR A 40 -9.23 25.36 -0.28
N GLU A 41 -8.31 26.30 -0.49
CA GLU A 41 -6.91 26.03 -0.79
C GLU A 41 -6.02 26.59 0.34
N PRO A 42 -5.28 25.72 1.07
CA PRO A 42 -4.33 26.19 2.09
C PRO A 42 -3.05 26.69 1.41
N SER A 43 -3.00 27.96 1.00
CA SER A 43 -1.75 28.62 0.63
C SER A 43 -0.99 29.09 1.88
N GLY A 44 0.33 28.86 1.90
CA GLY A 44 1.21 29.08 3.05
C GLY A 44 1.14 30.46 3.73
N HIS A 45 1.39 30.44 5.03
CA HIS A 45 1.67 31.50 6.02
C HIS A 45 0.78 32.77 6.11
N THR A 46 -0.09 33.13 5.16
CA THR A 46 -0.84 34.42 5.26
C THR A 46 -2.30 34.48 4.81
N GLY A 47 -2.95 33.43 4.27
CA GLY A 47 -4.37 33.62 3.93
C GLY A 47 -5.11 32.43 3.34
N LYS A 48 -6.30 32.16 3.90
CA LYS A 48 -7.33 31.25 3.40
C LYS A 48 -7.82 31.74 2.03
N VAL A 49 -7.39 31.13 0.92
CA VAL A 49 -8.01 31.41 -0.38
C VAL A 49 -9.25 30.54 -0.51
N LEU A 50 -10.42 31.17 -0.34
CA LEU A 50 -11.72 30.58 -0.65
C LEU A 50 -12.16 31.05 -2.04
N LYS A 51 -12.02 30.21 -3.06
CA LYS A 51 -12.62 30.49 -4.38
C LYS A 51 -14.12 30.19 -4.29
N ARG A 52 -14.94 31.08 -4.85
CA ARG A 52 -16.40 30.97 -4.80
C ARG A 52 -16.98 31.06 -6.20
N TRP A 53 -17.87 30.15 -6.53
CA TRP A 53 -18.57 30.14 -7.82
C TRP A 53 -20.08 30.14 -7.58
N THR A 54 -20.78 31.00 -8.30
CA THR A 54 -22.24 31.08 -8.24
C THR A 54 -22.90 29.98 -9.06
N TYR A 55 -24.19 29.73 -8.84
CA TYR A 55 -25.00 28.82 -9.66
C TYR A 55 -24.90 29.15 -11.16
N ARG A 56 -24.95 30.43 -11.53
CA ARG A 56 -24.79 30.87 -12.93
C ARG A 56 -23.42 30.49 -13.49
N GLN A 57 -22.33 30.72 -12.73
CA GLN A 57 -20.97 30.42 -13.19
C GLN A 57 -20.76 28.92 -13.35
N VAL A 58 -21.19 28.11 -12.37
CA VAL A 58 -21.11 26.64 -12.44
C VAL A 58 -21.90 26.12 -13.64
N TRP A 59 -23.13 26.60 -13.83
CA TRP A 59 -24.00 26.16 -14.92
C TRP A 59 -23.46 26.54 -16.29
N SER A 60 -23.08 27.80 -16.50
CA SER A 60 -22.53 28.29 -17.77
C SER A 60 -21.28 27.52 -18.17
N GLN A 61 -20.38 27.27 -17.20
CA GLN A 61 -19.18 26.48 -17.42
C GLN A 61 -19.49 25.02 -17.76
N ALA A 62 -20.39 24.38 -17.01
CA ALA A 62 -20.77 22.99 -17.25
C ALA A 62 -21.48 22.83 -18.61
N LYS A 63 -22.37 23.76 -18.98
CA LYS A 63 -23.09 23.74 -20.27
C LYS A 63 -22.16 23.96 -21.45
N THR A 64 -21.21 24.89 -21.34
CA THR A 64 -20.22 25.13 -22.39
C THR A 64 -19.31 23.90 -22.56
N THR A 65 -18.91 23.28 -21.45
CA THR A 65 -18.15 22.01 -21.49
C THR A 65 -18.97 20.90 -22.15
N ALA A 66 -20.25 20.76 -21.81
CA ALA A 66 -21.13 19.74 -22.38
C ALA A 66 -21.22 19.84 -23.90
N LYS A 67 -21.38 21.05 -24.45
CA LYS A 67 -21.39 21.27 -25.91
C LYS A 67 -20.09 20.84 -26.62
N ILE A 68 -18.95 21.02 -25.95
CA ILE A 68 -17.66 20.58 -26.49
C ILE A 68 -17.61 19.05 -26.50
N LEU A 69 -18.00 18.42 -25.40
CA LEU A 69 -18.04 16.96 -25.28
C LEU A 69 -19.04 16.33 -26.25
N GLU A 70 -20.19 16.97 -26.51
CA GLU A 70 -21.18 16.50 -27.49
C GLU A 70 -20.60 16.40 -28.90
N LYS A 71 -19.80 17.36 -29.35
CA LYS A 71 -19.12 17.29 -30.66
C LYS A 71 -18.16 16.09 -30.75
N SER A 72 -17.48 15.77 -29.65
CA SER A 72 -16.60 14.61 -29.56
C SER A 72 -17.40 13.30 -29.53
N LEU A 73 -18.52 13.27 -28.81
CA LEU A 73 -19.39 12.09 -28.71
C LEU A 73 -20.13 11.79 -30.02
N GLU A 74 -20.53 12.81 -30.79
CA GLU A 74 -21.18 12.63 -32.11
C GLU A 74 -20.27 11.94 -33.14
N GLN A 75 -18.95 12.02 -32.96
CA GLN A 75 -17.97 11.36 -33.82
C GLN A 75 -17.77 9.88 -33.46
N SER A 76 -18.35 9.42 -32.36
CA SER A 76 -18.21 8.04 -31.88
C SER A 76 -19.43 7.19 -32.20
N GLU A 77 -19.18 5.92 -32.52
CA GLU A 77 -20.21 4.91 -32.80
C GLU A 77 -20.61 4.09 -31.55
N THR A 78 -20.05 4.38 -30.36
CA THR A 78 -20.15 3.48 -29.18
C THR A 78 -21.13 3.93 -28.07
N ASN A 79 -20.98 3.36 -26.85
CA ASN A 79 -21.91 3.36 -25.72
C ASN A 79 -22.12 4.72 -25.02
N GLY A 80 -21.43 5.78 -25.45
CA GLY A 80 -21.56 7.14 -24.91
C GLY A 80 -20.89 7.32 -23.54
N THR A 81 -19.83 6.60 -23.22
CA THR A 81 -19.19 6.74 -21.89
C THR A 81 -18.13 7.84 -21.89
N VAL A 82 -18.15 8.69 -20.85
CA VAL A 82 -17.19 9.79 -20.69
C VAL A 82 -16.39 9.59 -19.40
N GLY A 83 -15.10 9.32 -19.57
CA GLY A 83 -14.14 9.24 -18.48
C GLY A 83 -13.75 10.62 -17.96
N VAL A 84 -13.69 10.78 -16.64
CA VAL A 84 -13.17 12.01 -15.99
C VAL A 84 -11.93 11.63 -15.20
N LEU A 85 -10.76 11.84 -15.80
CA LEU A 85 -9.43 11.57 -15.25
C LEU A 85 -8.75 12.89 -14.86
N VAL A 86 -9.36 13.57 -13.89
CA VAL A 86 -8.81 14.81 -13.33
C VAL A 86 -8.63 14.66 -11.83
N ASP A 87 -7.56 15.23 -11.30
CA ASP A 87 -7.38 15.33 -9.86
C ASP A 87 -8.44 16.25 -9.25
N GLU A 88 -8.54 16.24 -7.93
CA GLU A 88 -9.46 17.10 -7.22
C GLU A 88 -9.15 18.58 -7.44
N GLY A 89 -10.22 19.33 -7.63
CA GLY A 89 -10.15 20.74 -7.93
C GLY A 89 -11.55 21.31 -8.08
N ILE A 90 -11.62 22.64 -8.17
CA ILE A 90 -12.90 23.33 -8.37
C ILE A 90 -13.60 22.93 -9.68
N MET A 91 -12.84 22.46 -10.69
CA MET A 91 -13.38 22.04 -11.98
C MET A 91 -14.01 20.65 -11.96
N LEU A 92 -13.54 19.74 -11.11
CA LEU A 92 -14.02 18.35 -11.04
C LEU A 92 -15.56 18.24 -10.94
N PRO A 93 -16.24 18.87 -9.97
CA PRO A 93 -17.70 18.77 -9.87
C PRO A 93 -18.41 19.42 -11.07
N ILE A 94 -17.80 20.45 -11.68
CA ILE A 94 -18.32 21.12 -12.88
C ILE A 94 -18.24 20.19 -14.09
N LEU A 95 -17.14 19.44 -14.25
CA LEU A 95 -16.99 18.45 -15.32
C LEU A 95 -17.96 17.28 -15.15
N MET A 96 -18.16 16.78 -13.92
CA MET A 96 -19.15 15.73 -13.67
C MET A 96 -20.57 16.21 -14.00
N LEU A 97 -20.91 17.47 -13.68
CA LEU A 97 -22.17 18.08 -14.12
C LEU A 97 -22.23 18.24 -15.64
N ALA A 98 -21.13 18.61 -16.30
CA ALA A 98 -21.07 18.75 -17.74
C ALA A 98 -21.38 17.45 -18.47
N VAL A 99 -20.83 16.31 -18.01
CA VAL A 99 -21.16 14.99 -18.56
C VAL A 99 -22.65 14.69 -18.38
N LEU A 100 -23.22 15.03 -17.23
CA LEU A 100 -24.67 14.92 -17.03
C LEU A 100 -25.46 15.93 -17.89
N LEU A 101 -24.89 17.01 -18.38
CA LEU A 101 -25.60 17.92 -19.30
C LEU A 101 -25.52 17.49 -20.76
N CYS A 102 -24.62 16.55 -21.10
CA CYS A 102 -24.52 15.99 -22.44
C CYS A 102 -25.75 15.14 -22.80
N SER A 103 -25.81 14.71 -24.06
CA SER A 103 -26.86 13.84 -24.59
C SER A 103 -27.20 12.63 -23.68
N PRO A 104 -28.43 12.09 -23.76
CA PRO A 104 -28.90 10.93 -22.97
C PRO A 104 -27.95 9.71 -22.94
N LYS A 105 -27.12 9.55 -23.97
CA LYS A 105 -26.16 8.44 -24.07
C LYS A 105 -24.93 8.63 -23.18
N ALA A 106 -24.68 9.84 -22.69
CA ALA A 106 -23.50 10.20 -21.90
C ALA A 106 -23.54 9.59 -20.48
N ALA A 107 -22.71 8.59 -20.23
CA ALA A 107 -22.52 7.98 -18.91
C ALA A 107 -21.18 8.42 -18.28
N LEU A 108 -21.25 9.02 -17.09
CA LEU A 108 -20.07 9.47 -16.35
C LEU A 108 -19.28 8.29 -15.76
N VAL A 109 -17.97 8.25 -16.02
CA VAL A 109 -17.03 7.30 -15.42
C VAL A 109 -15.93 8.07 -14.68
N PRO A 110 -16.02 8.24 -13.35
CA PRO A 110 -14.96 8.90 -12.58
C PRO A 110 -13.71 8.02 -12.50
N MET A 111 -12.55 8.60 -12.78
CA MET A 111 -11.26 7.90 -12.81
C MET A 111 -10.22 8.62 -11.95
N ASP A 112 -9.23 7.88 -11.46
CA ASP A 112 -8.12 8.41 -10.67
C ASP A 112 -6.80 7.97 -11.31
N SER A 113 -5.91 8.93 -11.53
CA SER A 113 -4.58 8.73 -12.13
C SER A 113 -3.67 7.88 -11.25
N THR A 114 -3.99 7.79 -9.95
CA THR A 114 -3.25 7.02 -8.95
C THR A 114 -3.84 5.62 -8.71
N ASP A 115 -4.97 5.27 -9.33
CA ASP A 115 -5.57 3.93 -9.19
C ASP A 115 -4.82 2.93 -10.09
N PRO A 116 -4.14 1.91 -9.53
CA PRO A 116 -3.42 0.91 -10.33
C PRO A 116 -4.37 0.10 -11.25
N ARG A 117 -5.67 0.13 -10.97
CA ARG A 117 -6.71 -0.55 -11.74
C ARG A 117 -7.25 0.28 -12.90
N LEU A 118 -6.69 1.48 -13.17
CA LEU A 118 -7.13 2.37 -14.25
C LEU A 118 -7.24 1.64 -15.59
N HIS A 119 -6.25 0.80 -15.94
CA HIS A 119 -6.29 0.01 -17.18
C HIS A 119 -7.49 -0.95 -17.27
N TYR A 120 -7.88 -1.59 -16.17
CA TYR A 120 -9.09 -2.44 -16.14
C TYR A 120 -10.37 -1.61 -16.26
N ILE A 121 -10.40 -0.43 -15.64
CA ILE A 121 -11.56 0.48 -15.75
C ILE A 121 -11.71 0.92 -17.21
N VAL A 122 -10.62 1.37 -17.83
CA VAL A 122 -10.61 1.77 -19.25
C VAL A 122 -11.03 0.61 -20.15
N ASP A 123 -10.48 -0.59 -19.96
CA ASP A 123 -10.84 -1.79 -20.71
C ASP A 123 -12.33 -2.17 -20.56
N ASP A 124 -12.85 -2.19 -19.34
CA ASP A 124 -14.23 -2.62 -19.09
C ASP A 124 -15.24 -1.53 -19.54
N THR A 125 -14.89 -0.23 -19.45
CA THR A 125 -15.77 0.87 -19.90
C THR A 125 -15.74 1.18 -21.38
N ASP A 126 -14.58 1.04 -22.03
CA ASP A 126 -14.36 1.50 -23.42
C ASP A 126 -14.79 2.97 -23.63
N PRO A 127 -14.14 3.93 -22.95
CA PRO A 127 -14.58 5.32 -22.97
C PRO A 127 -14.44 5.95 -24.35
N ASP A 128 -15.50 6.59 -24.83
CA ASP A 128 -15.50 7.36 -26.08
C ASP A 128 -14.58 8.58 -25.96
N VAL A 129 -14.72 9.27 -24.82
CA VAL A 129 -14.02 10.50 -24.50
C VAL A 129 -13.50 10.43 -23.07
N VAL A 130 -12.25 10.81 -22.85
CA VAL A 130 -11.67 11.00 -21.52
C VAL A 130 -11.22 12.45 -21.35
N ILE A 131 -11.71 13.09 -20.29
CA ILE A 131 -11.25 14.40 -19.85
C ILE A 131 -10.04 14.20 -18.94
N ALA A 132 -8.85 14.53 -19.42
CA ALA A 132 -7.61 14.45 -18.66
C ALA A 132 -7.25 15.82 -18.05
N LYS A 133 -6.57 15.81 -16.89
CA LYS A 133 -6.09 17.05 -16.28
C LYS A 133 -5.17 17.83 -17.22
N ASP A 134 -4.17 17.15 -17.77
CA ASP A 134 -3.10 17.70 -18.58
C ASP A 134 -2.51 16.63 -19.52
N ASP A 135 -1.41 16.96 -20.20
CA ASP A 135 -0.72 16.03 -21.11
C ASP A 135 -0.09 14.83 -20.39
N ALA A 136 0.23 14.94 -19.10
CA ALA A 136 0.71 13.81 -18.31
C ALA A 136 -0.44 12.83 -18.02
N GLY A 137 -1.62 13.35 -17.66
CA GLY A 137 -2.85 12.54 -17.57
C GLY A 137 -3.20 11.85 -18.88
N ARG A 138 -3.00 12.52 -20.02
CA ARG A 138 -3.17 11.91 -21.35
C ARG A 138 -2.17 10.77 -21.59
N ALA A 139 -0.90 10.94 -21.22
CA ALA A 139 0.10 9.89 -21.38
C ALA A 139 -0.23 8.64 -20.53
N LEU A 140 -0.69 8.84 -19.28
CA LEU A 140 -1.15 7.76 -18.41
C LEU A 140 -2.35 7.00 -18.99
N LEU A 141 -3.30 7.72 -19.60
CA LEU A 141 -4.43 7.11 -20.30
C LEU A 141 -3.95 6.23 -21.46
N LEU A 142 -3.01 6.73 -22.28
CA LEU A 142 -2.46 5.96 -23.41
C LEU A 142 -1.76 4.68 -22.93
N GLU A 143 -0.97 4.76 -21.86
CA GLU A 143 -0.35 3.59 -21.22
C GLU A 143 -1.39 2.60 -20.68
N ALA A 144 -2.49 3.10 -20.11
CA ALA A 144 -3.61 2.26 -19.68
C ALA A 144 -4.29 1.55 -20.86
N VAL A 145 -4.49 2.25 -21.98
CA VAL A 145 -5.04 1.70 -23.22
C VAL A 145 -4.12 0.65 -23.84
N GLU A 146 -2.80 0.89 -23.87
CA GLU A 146 -1.80 -0.06 -24.40
C GLU A 146 -1.75 -1.38 -23.63
N ARG A 147 -2.13 -1.38 -22.35
CA ARG A 147 -2.23 -2.58 -21.51
C ARG A 147 -3.52 -3.37 -21.71
N THR A 148 -4.48 -2.84 -22.46
CA THR A 148 -5.75 -3.54 -22.73
C THR A 148 -5.54 -4.62 -23.79
N ASP A 149 -6.37 -5.66 -23.77
CA ASP A 149 -6.32 -6.74 -24.77
C ASP A 149 -6.92 -6.30 -26.13
N ARG A 150 -7.37 -5.04 -26.27
CA ARG A 150 -8.03 -4.52 -27.47
C ARG A 150 -7.06 -3.88 -28.45
N GLN A 151 -6.87 -4.51 -29.60
CA GLN A 151 -6.19 -3.87 -30.73
C GLN A 151 -7.12 -2.85 -31.41
N GLY A 152 -6.70 -1.58 -31.46
CA GLY A 152 -7.33 -0.54 -32.28
C GLY A 152 -8.40 0.33 -31.61
N SER A 153 -8.56 0.29 -30.28
CA SER A 153 -9.45 1.24 -29.58
C SER A 153 -8.87 2.66 -29.67
N VAL A 154 -9.66 3.62 -30.17
CA VAL A 154 -9.28 5.04 -30.27
C VAL A 154 -10.08 5.81 -29.23
N VAL A 155 -9.49 6.02 -28.06
CA VAL A 155 -10.06 6.88 -27.02
C VAL A 155 -9.74 8.33 -27.33
N GLN A 156 -10.75 9.18 -27.54
CA GLN A 156 -10.50 10.63 -27.61
C GLN A 156 -10.12 11.16 -26.24
N CYS A 157 -9.03 11.93 -26.16
CA CYS A 157 -8.60 12.56 -24.92
C CYS A 157 -8.65 14.09 -25.08
N VAL A 158 -9.38 14.75 -24.18
CA VAL A 158 -9.45 16.21 -24.11
C VAL A 158 -8.81 16.66 -22.80
N THR A 159 -7.83 17.56 -22.84
CA THR A 159 -7.20 18.10 -21.63
C THR A 159 -7.98 19.31 -21.10
N LEU A 160 -7.87 19.62 -19.80
CA LEU A 160 -8.48 20.84 -19.22
C LEU A 160 -8.02 22.13 -19.93
N ASN A 161 -6.76 22.19 -20.34
CA ASN A 161 -6.21 23.31 -21.12
C ASN A 161 -6.83 23.39 -22.52
N GLY A 162 -7.06 22.23 -23.14
CA GLY A 162 -7.79 22.12 -24.41
C GLY A 162 -9.23 22.63 -24.28
N LEU A 163 -9.97 22.14 -23.28
CA LEU A 163 -11.33 22.60 -22.95
C LEU A 163 -11.37 24.11 -22.75
N THR A 164 -10.46 24.65 -21.95
CA THR A 164 -10.39 26.09 -21.67
C THR A 164 -10.14 26.92 -22.94
N SER A 165 -9.35 26.39 -23.88
CA SER A 165 -9.05 27.05 -25.15
C SER A 165 -10.27 27.04 -26.08
N GLU A 166 -10.99 25.92 -26.15
CA GLU A 166 -12.23 25.81 -26.95
C GLU A 166 -13.41 26.59 -26.36
N MET A 167 -13.48 26.75 -25.04
CA MET A 167 -14.49 27.58 -24.39
C MET A 167 -14.37 29.05 -24.80
N LYS A 168 -13.14 29.54 -25.01
CA LYS A 168 -12.91 30.92 -25.48
C LYS A 168 -13.47 31.15 -26.90
N THR A 169 -13.61 30.10 -27.71
CA THR A 169 -14.11 30.21 -29.08
C THR A 169 -15.61 29.91 -29.20
N CYS A 170 -16.20 29.12 -28.28
CA CYS A 170 -17.61 28.71 -28.35
C CYS A 170 -18.62 29.75 -27.83
N GLY A 171 -18.18 30.79 -27.11
CA GLY A 171 -19.04 31.80 -26.47
C GLY A 171 -19.77 31.24 -25.24
N ALA A 172 -19.99 32.08 -24.21
CA ALA A 172 -20.69 31.65 -22.99
C ALA A 172 -22.18 31.40 -23.28
N ASP A 173 -22.72 30.28 -22.78
CA ASP A 173 -24.14 29.96 -22.87
C ASP A 173 -24.76 29.98 -21.47
N ASP A 174 -25.34 31.12 -21.11
CA ASP A 174 -25.82 31.40 -19.76
C ASP A 174 -27.28 30.99 -19.53
N GLU A 175 -28.06 30.74 -20.58
CA GLU A 175 -29.51 30.53 -20.46
C GLU A 175 -29.85 29.06 -20.12
N PRO A 176 -30.49 28.76 -18.99
CA PRO A 176 -31.01 27.42 -18.71
C PRO A 176 -32.13 27.11 -19.70
N VAL A 177 -31.90 26.18 -20.64
CA VAL A 177 -32.96 25.73 -21.55
C VAL A 177 -33.81 24.69 -20.81
N GLU A 178 -35.11 24.96 -20.67
CA GLU A 178 -36.07 23.93 -20.28
C GLU A 178 -36.17 22.88 -21.39
N GLY A 179 -35.39 21.80 -21.30
CA GLY A 179 -35.55 20.64 -22.17
C GLY A 179 -34.23 20.09 -22.70
N SER A 180 -33.62 19.18 -21.94
CA SER A 180 -32.96 18.04 -22.58
C SER A 180 -33.94 16.87 -22.51
N ASN A 181 -34.19 16.20 -23.64
CA ASN A 181 -34.99 14.98 -23.74
C ASN A 181 -34.25 13.79 -23.09
N CYS A 182 -33.87 13.91 -21.81
CA CYS A 182 -33.26 12.81 -21.07
C CYS A 182 -34.34 12.07 -20.30
N ALA A 183 -34.55 10.80 -20.64
CA ALA A 183 -35.45 9.92 -19.91
C ALA A 183 -34.87 9.59 -18.54
N GLY A 184 -35.73 9.30 -17.56
CA GLY A 184 -35.28 8.88 -16.23
C GLY A 184 -34.43 7.60 -16.24
N ASP A 185 -34.65 6.72 -17.22
CA ASP A 185 -33.99 5.41 -17.32
C ASP A 185 -32.60 5.46 -17.98
N ASP A 186 -32.19 6.62 -18.51
CA ASP A 186 -30.85 6.81 -19.07
C ASP A 186 -29.78 6.61 -17.98
N VAL A 187 -28.60 6.14 -18.40
CA VAL A 187 -27.46 5.97 -17.48
C VAL A 187 -26.98 7.35 -17.02
N SER A 188 -26.71 7.49 -15.71
CA SER A 188 -26.09 8.69 -15.16
C SER A 188 -24.60 8.49 -14.96
N HIS A 189 -24.22 7.37 -14.35
CA HIS A 189 -22.83 7.10 -14.01
C HIS A 189 -22.55 5.61 -13.83
N ILE A 190 -21.27 5.27 -13.90
CA ILE A 190 -20.73 3.93 -13.63
C ILE A 190 -19.60 4.07 -12.61
N TYR A 191 -19.82 3.54 -11.40
CA TYR A 191 -18.78 3.47 -10.36
C TYR A 191 -18.23 2.06 -10.25
N PHE A 192 -16.90 1.95 -10.12
CA PHE A 192 -16.24 0.66 -9.99
C PHE A 192 -16.06 0.26 -8.53
N THR A 193 -16.49 -0.96 -8.21
CA THR A 193 -16.24 -1.62 -6.93
C THR A 193 -15.30 -2.82 -7.13
N SER A 194 -14.73 -3.34 -6.04
CA SER A 194 -13.97 -4.60 -6.08
C SER A 194 -14.84 -5.77 -6.56
N GLY A 195 -14.28 -6.69 -7.35
CA GLY A 195 -15.00 -7.87 -7.84
C GLY A 195 -14.40 -9.18 -7.36
N SER A 196 -15.26 -10.18 -7.08
CA SER A 196 -14.85 -11.50 -6.57
C SER A 196 -13.91 -12.27 -7.51
N THR A 197 -13.94 -11.98 -8.82
CA THR A 197 -13.02 -12.57 -9.81
C THR A 197 -11.66 -11.86 -9.86
N GLY A 198 -11.39 -10.91 -8.96
CA GLY A 198 -10.18 -10.09 -8.96
C GLY A 198 -10.12 -8.99 -10.01
N ARG A 199 -11.23 -8.73 -10.71
CA ARG A 199 -11.39 -7.58 -11.62
C ARG A 199 -12.45 -6.63 -11.05
N PRO A 200 -12.25 -5.30 -11.10
CA PRO A 200 -13.28 -4.35 -10.74
C PRO A 200 -14.58 -4.58 -11.49
N LYS A 201 -15.72 -4.30 -10.84
CA LYS A 201 -17.06 -4.40 -11.43
C LYS A 201 -17.72 -3.02 -11.48
N GLY A 202 -18.12 -2.59 -12.67
CA GLY A 202 -18.80 -1.31 -12.88
C GLY A 202 -20.28 -1.39 -12.52
N CYS A 203 -20.71 -0.69 -11.48
CA CYS A 203 -22.11 -0.58 -11.06
C CYS A 203 -22.81 0.50 -11.88
N ILE A 204 -23.85 0.13 -12.65
CA ILE A 204 -24.56 1.03 -13.55
C ILE A 204 -25.77 1.64 -12.83
N THR A 205 -25.81 2.97 -12.73
CA THR A 205 -26.89 3.72 -12.08
C THR A 205 -27.60 4.65 -13.05
N THR A 206 -28.93 4.73 -12.98
CA THR A 206 -29.73 5.60 -13.85
C THR A 206 -29.80 7.04 -13.31
N ARG A 207 -30.35 7.94 -14.12
CA ARG A 207 -30.64 9.32 -13.73
C ARG A 207 -31.79 9.39 -12.73
N SER A 208 -32.82 8.56 -12.91
CA SER A 208 -33.96 8.45 -11.98
C SER A 208 -33.53 7.96 -10.60
N SER A 209 -32.60 7.00 -10.52
CA SER A 209 -32.03 6.54 -9.25
C SER A 209 -31.29 7.67 -8.53
N LEU A 210 -30.46 8.43 -9.24
CA LEU A 210 -29.72 9.56 -8.68
C LEU A 210 -30.64 10.71 -8.22
N THR A 211 -31.67 11.05 -9.00
CA THR A 211 -32.68 12.03 -8.61
C THR A 211 -33.44 11.58 -7.35
N SER A 212 -33.90 10.32 -7.33
CA SER A 212 -34.66 9.75 -6.21
C SER A 212 -33.82 9.73 -4.94
N TYR A 213 -32.55 9.30 -5.04
CA TYR A 213 -31.59 9.38 -3.95
C TYR A 213 -31.40 10.81 -3.46
N SER A 214 -31.21 11.77 -4.37
CA SER A 214 -30.95 13.17 -4.00
C SER A 214 -32.12 13.78 -3.22
N HIS A 215 -33.36 13.55 -3.62
CA HIS A 215 -34.53 13.99 -2.86
C HIS A 215 -34.66 13.30 -1.50
N ALA A 216 -34.45 11.98 -1.45
CA ALA A 216 -34.54 11.23 -0.21
C ALA A 216 -33.46 11.67 0.78
N LYS A 217 -32.22 11.88 0.31
CA LYS A 217 -31.12 12.44 1.08
C LYS A 217 -31.41 13.85 1.57
N ASN A 218 -31.88 14.75 0.69
CA ASN A 218 -32.21 16.12 1.07
C ASN A 218 -33.25 16.15 2.19
N THR A 219 -34.23 15.24 2.15
CA THR A 219 -35.22 15.08 3.21
C THR A 219 -34.60 14.55 4.50
N ALA A 220 -33.85 13.43 4.43
CA ALA A 220 -33.27 12.78 5.59
C ALA A 220 -32.22 13.65 6.30
N HIS A 221 -31.42 14.39 5.53
CA HIS A 221 -30.38 15.30 6.02
C HIS A 221 -30.88 16.72 6.26
N GLN A 222 -32.14 17.05 5.96
CA GLN A 222 -32.69 18.41 6.11
C GLN A 222 -31.94 19.48 5.27
N ILE A 223 -31.39 19.07 4.13
CA ILE A 223 -30.65 19.95 3.22
C ILE A 223 -31.61 20.94 2.55
N ASN A 224 -31.21 22.20 2.55
CA ASN A 224 -31.93 23.30 1.95
C ASN A 224 -30.96 24.38 1.42
N SER A 225 -31.47 25.48 0.86
CA SER A 225 -30.64 26.52 0.24
C SER A 225 -29.68 27.26 1.18
N SER A 226 -29.84 27.14 2.51
CA SER A 226 -28.89 27.69 3.50
C SER A 226 -27.78 26.70 3.88
N SER A 227 -27.80 25.48 3.35
CA SER A 227 -26.86 24.43 3.69
C SER A 227 -25.53 24.58 2.95
N THR A 228 -24.43 24.28 3.63
CA THR A 228 -23.10 24.14 3.04
C THR A 228 -22.62 22.70 3.27
N ILE A 229 -22.58 21.91 2.21
CA ILE A 229 -22.23 20.48 2.25
C ILE A 229 -20.75 20.32 1.95
N PHE A 230 -19.99 19.84 2.94
CA PHE A 230 -18.59 19.49 2.76
C PHE A 230 -18.46 18.10 2.15
N VAL A 231 -17.81 18.00 0.99
CA VAL A 231 -17.61 16.71 0.31
C VAL A 231 -16.27 16.13 0.71
N ALA A 232 -16.31 15.17 1.63
CA ALA A 232 -15.12 14.49 2.15
C ALA A 232 -14.73 13.22 1.37
N SER A 233 -15.70 12.66 0.63
CA SER A 233 -15.54 11.44 -0.14
C SER A 233 -14.73 11.69 -1.42
N SER A 234 -13.91 10.72 -1.83
CA SER A 234 -13.19 10.83 -3.11
C SER A 234 -14.18 10.73 -4.27
N HIS A 235 -13.82 11.38 -5.37
CA HIS A 235 -14.62 11.46 -6.59
C HIS A 235 -14.81 10.13 -7.32
N THR A 236 -13.99 9.12 -7.03
CA THR A 236 -14.16 7.75 -7.54
C THR A 236 -15.10 6.90 -6.69
N PHE A 237 -15.75 7.51 -5.68
CA PHE A 237 -16.82 6.88 -4.91
C PHE A 237 -18.13 7.65 -5.06
N ASP A 238 -19.23 6.90 -5.12
CA ASP A 238 -20.56 7.43 -5.35
C ASP A 238 -21.10 8.45 -4.32
N PRO A 239 -20.65 8.53 -3.05
CA PRO A 239 -21.14 9.57 -2.16
C PRO A 239 -20.74 10.98 -2.60
N SER A 240 -19.61 11.13 -3.31
CA SER A 240 -19.14 12.43 -3.79
C SER A 240 -20.10 13.05 -4.81
N LEU A 241 -20.43 12.31 -5.88
CA LEU A 241 -21.45 12.71 -6.85
C LEU A 241 -22.81 12.89 -6.18
N GLY A 242 -23.15 12.00 -5.24
CA GLY A 242 -24.34 12.13 -4.42
C GLY A 242 -24.41 13.45 -3.65
N ASP A 243 -23.31 13.92 -3.06
CA ASP A 243 -23.23 15.24 -2.40
C ASP A 243 -23.37 16.39 -3.40
N PHE A 244 -22.65 16.36 -4.54
CA PHE A 244 -22.71 17.41 -5.55
C PHE A 244 -24.15 17.64 -6.05
N ILE A 245 -24.80 16.55 -6.46
CA ILE A 245 -26.12 16.63 -7.09
C ILE A 245 -27.20 16.93 -6.06
N SER A 246 -27.15 16.32 -4.87
CA SER A 246 -28.13 16.61 -3.80
C SER A 246 -28.08 18.08 -3.37
N ALA A 247 -26.87 18.62 -3.21
CA ALA A 247 -26.65 20.02 -2.86
C ALA A 247 -27.27 20.97 -3.89
N TRP A 248 -26.92 20.78 -5.17
CA TRP A 248 -27.37 21.68 -6.21
C TRP A 248 -28.87 21.57 -6.52
N MET A 249 -29.47 20.39 -6.36
CA MET A 249 -30.93 20.23 -6.45
C MET A 249 -31.66 20.99 -5.34
N ALA A 250 -31.07 21.12 -4.15
CA ALA A 250 -31.63 21.84 -3.01
C ALA A 250 -31.36 23.36 -3.01
N GLY A 251 -30.53 23.87 -3.93
CA GLY A 251 -30.06 25.26 -3.89
C GLY A 251 -28.95 25.49 -2.85
N ALA A 252 -28.34 24.43 -2.31
CA ALA A 252 -27.29 24.49 -1.29
C ALA A 252 -25.90 24.79 -1.89
N THR A 253 -24.91 25.03 -1.04
CA THR A 253 -23.50 25.21 -1.45
C THR A 253 -22.71 23.92 -1.28
N VAL A 254 -21.92 23.54 -2.30
CA VAL A 254 -20.91 22.49 -2.21
C VAL A 254 -19.59 23.09 -1.73
N ALA A 255 -18.91 22.47 -0.75
CA ALA A 255 -17.60 22.87 -0.28
C ALA A 255 -16.57 21.75 -0.45
N LEU A 256 -15.39 22.10 -0.97
CA LEU A 256 -14.30 21.19 -1.30
C LEU A 256 -12.96 21.71 -0.79
N ALA A 257 -12.01 20.79 -0.62
CA ALA A 257 -10.60 21.06 -0.36
C ALA A 257 -9.75 19.93 -0.98
N PRO A 258 -8.44 20.13 -1.20
CA PRO A 258 -7.56 19.03 -1.59
C PRO A 258 -7.61 17.87 -0.59
N ARG A 259 -7.62 16.61 -1.05
CA ARG A 259 -7.59 15.42 -0.18
C ARG A 259 -6.48 15.42 0.84
N THR A 260 -5.29 15.84 0.44
CA THR A 260 -4.16 15.98 1.37
C THR A 260 -4.56 16.86 2.56
N THR A 261 -5.24 17.97 2.31
CA THR A 261 -5.79 18.87 3.33
C THR A 261 -6.94 18.25 4.12
N ILE A 262 -7.86 17.54 3.47
CA ILE A 262 -8.98 16.87 4.15
C ILE A 262 -8.44 15.85 5.17
N PHE A 263 -7.46 15.05 4.76
CA PHE A 263 -6.85 14.06 5.63
C PHE A 263 -6.02 14.71 6.74
N THR A 264 -5.29 15.80 6.45
CA THR A 264 -4.41 16.45 7.44
C THR A 264 -5.14 17.37 8.41
N SER A 265 -6.25 17.97 7.98
CA SER A 265 -6.93 19.02 8.75
C SER A 265 -8.41 19.17 8.38
N LEU A 266 -9.20 18.10 8.55
CA LEU A 266 -10.64 18.14 8.38
C LEU A 266 -11.30 19.26 9.19
N PHE A 267 -10.81 19.53 10.40
CA PHE A 267 -11.29 20.63 11.24
C PHE A 267 -11.20 21.98 10.54
N HIS A 268 -10.03 22.32 9.98
CA HIS A 268 -9.85 23.60 9.29
C HIS A 268 -10.64 23.69 8.01
N CYS A 269 -10.82 22.58 7.29
CA CYS A 269 -11.74 22.52 6.16
C CYS A 269 -13.14 22.92 6.61
N LEU A 270 -13.77 22.17 7.53
CA LEU A 270 -15.14 22.38 8.00
C LEU A 270 -15.34 23.79 8.60
N SER A 271 -14.41 24.23 9.44
CA SER A 271 -14.47 25.55 10.08
C SER A 271 -14.32 26.69 9.07
N THR A 272 -13.40 26.57 8.11
CA THR A 272 -13.15 27.66 7.14
C THR A 272 -14.26 27.78 6.10
N THR A 273 -14.83 26.66 5.67
CA THR A 273 -15.96 26.66 4.73
C THR A 273 -17.30 26.92 5.43
N GLN A 274 -17.32 27.02 6.77
CA GLN A 274 -18.55 27.14 7.56
C GLN A 274 -19.56 26.04 7.18
N SER A 275 -19.05 24.82 7.05
CA SER A 275 -19.85 23.69 6.59
C SER A 275 -20.89 23.30 7.62
N THR A 276 -22.13 23.15 7.15
CA THR A 276 -23.26 22.75 7.98
C THR A 276 -23.55 21.26 7.91
N HIS A 277 -23.12 20.60 6.83
CA HIS A 277 -23.32 19.17 6.62
C HIS A 277 -22.02 18.49 6.22
N VAL A 278 -21.81 17.27 6.70
CA VAL A 278 -20.74 16.38 6.20
C VAL A 278 -21.25 14.93 6.15
N LEU A 279 -21.02 14.26 5.03
CA LEU A 279 -21.14 12.81 4.89
C LEU A 279 -19.74 12.23 4.74
N THR A 280 -19.34 11.36 5.68
CA THR A 280 -17.99 10.79 5.69
C THR A 280 -17.96 9.45 6.42
N THR A 281 -16.78 8.82 6.49
CA THR A 281 -16.59 7.61 7.28
C THR A 281 -16.29 7.94 8.73
N PRO A 282 -16.68 7.09 9.69
CA PRO A 282 -16.28 7.26 11.08
C PRO A 282 -14.77 7.37 11.28
N ALA A 283 -13.96 6.66 10.48
CA ALA A 283 -12.51 6.77 10.53
C ALA A 283 -12.06 8.21 10.23
N LEU A 284 -12.41 8.76 9.06
CA LEU A 284 -12.01 10.11 8.67
C LEU A 284 -12.57 11.17 9.64
N PHE A 285 -13.82 11.02 10.07
CA PHE A 285 -14.40 11.91 11.09
C PHE A 285 -13.64 11.86 12.42
N GLY A 286 -13.10 10.70 12.79
CA GLY A 286 -12.28 10.49 13.97
C GLY A 286 -11.00 11.34 14.01
N THR A 287 -10.57 11.94 12.91
CA THR A 287 -9.48 12.95 12.90
C THR A 287 -9.82 14.22 13.67
N LEU A 288 -11.11 14.46 13.96
CA LEU A 288 -11.58 15.56 14.79
C LEU A 288 -11.46 15.28 16.29
N GLN A 289 -10.78 14.20 16.71
CA GLN A 289 -10.57 13.91 18.12
C GLN A 289 -9.92 15.11 18.83
N GLY A 290 -10.56 15.58 19.90
CA GLY A 290 -10.14 16.78 20.65
C GLY A 290 -10.91 18.06 20.27
N TYR A 291 -11.65 18.05 19.16
CA TYR A 291 -12.61 19.10 18.81
C TYR A 291 -14.04 18.64 19.11
N GLY A 292 -14.90 19.59 19.46
CA GLY A 292 -16.31 19.33 19.74
C GLY A 292 -17.27 20.30 19.05
N PRO A 293 -18.57 20.21 19.38
CA PRO A 293 -19.61 21.06 18.80
C PRO A 293 -19.37 22.56 18.98
N LYS A 294 -18.70 22.97 20.06
CA LYS A 294 -18.35 24.38 20.31
C LYS A 294 -17.32 24.91 19.32
N ASP A 295 -16.44 24.05 18.81
CA ASP A 295 -15.37 24.43 17.86
C ASP A 295 -15.88 24.47 16.42
N LEU A 296 -16.97 23.74 16.13
CA LEU A 296 -17.64 23.69 14.82
C LEU A 296 -19.13 24.10 14.94
N PRO A 297 -19.44 25.35 15.34
CA PRO A 297 -20.81 25.77 15.64
C PRO A 297 -21.74 25.82 14.41
N ALA A 298 -21.18 25.86 13.19
CA ALA A 298 -21.95 25.81 11.96
C ALA A 298 -22.46 24.40 11.63
N LEU A 299 -21.82 23.36 12.16
CA LEU A 299 -22.13 21.97 11.82
C LEU A 299 -23.47 21.55 12.44
N GLN A 300 -24.41 21.16 11.58
CA GLN A 300 -25.79 20.83 11.96
C GLN A 300 -26.11 19.35 11.76
N VAL A 301 -25.52 18.73 10.73
CA VAL A 301 -25.79 17.34 10.35
C VAL A 301 -24.49 16.61 10.07
N ILE A 302 -24.35 15.45 10.73
CA ILE A 302 -23.20 14.58 10.56
C ILE A 302 -23.73 13.23 10.14
N ALA A 303 -23.42 12.81 8.92
CA ALA A 303 -23.76 11.49 8.44
C ALA A 303 -22.50 10.63 8.35
N LEU A 304 -22.55 9.49 9.02
CA LEU A 304 -21.46 8.52 9.10
C LEU A 304 -21.93 7.21 8.49
N GLY A 305 -21.15 6.68 7.55
CA GLY A 305 -21.50 5.46 6.85
C GLY A 305 -20.28 4.64 6.45
N GLY A 306 -20.54 3.38 6.10
CA GLY A 306 -19.53 2.45 5.61
C GLY A 306 -18.72 1.73 6.69
N GLU A 307 -18.71 2.21 7.94
CA GLU A 307 -18.10 1.54 9.10
C GLU A 307 -18.99 1.70 10.36
N PRO A 308 -18.82 0.86 11.39
CA PRO A 308 -19.50 1.06 12.67
C PRO A 308 -19.07 2.37 13.36
N THR A 309 -20.01 3.29 13.57
CA THR A 309 -19.77 4.57 14.29
C THR A 309 -19.26 4.32 15.72
N PRO A 310 -18.13 4.91 16.15
CA PRO A 310 -17.63 4.82 17.53
C PRO A 310 -18.59 5.44 18.57
N GLN A 311 -18.63 4.87 19.77
CA GLN A 311 -19.48 5.39 20.85
C GLN A 311 -19.07 6.81 21.27
N SER A 312 -17.78 7.10 21.30
CA SER A 312 -17.25 8.44 21.63
C SER A 312 -17.81 9.55 20.72
N VAL A 313 -18.04 9.24 19.44
CA VAL A 313 -18.64 10.19 18.49
C VAL A 313 -20.11 10.43 18.82
N VAL A 314 -20.85 9.37 19.18
CA VAL A 314 -22.25 9.49 19.61
C VAL A 314 -22.34 10.36 20.86
N ASP A 315 -21.53 10.07 21.87
CA ASP A 315 -21.54 10.79 23.16
C ASP A 315 -21.17 12.27 22.99
N THR A 316 -20.27 12.59 22.04
CA THR A 316 -19.81 13.97 21.81
C THR A 316 -20.78 14.79 20.96
N TRP A 317 -21.41 14.18 19.95
CA TRP A 317 -22.10 14.92 18.89
C TRP A 317 -23.62 14.74 18.87
N ALA A 318 -24.15 13.59 19.31
CA ALA A 318 -25.55 13.22 19.07
C ALA A 318 -26.59 14.14 19.74
N GLU A 319 -26.22 14.85 20.81
CA GLU A 319 -27.09 15.83 21.48
C GLU A 319 -27.07 17.23 20.82
N HIS A 320 -26.07 17.50 19.97
CA HIS A 320 -25.80 18.83 19.41
C HIS A 320 -26.11 18.94 17.92
N VAL A 321 -26.04 17.83 17.19
CA VAL A 321 -26.27 17.76 15.75
C VAL A 321 -27.23 16.62 15.42
N VAL A 322 -27.79 16.65 14.21
CA VAL A 322 -28.47 15.47 13.65
C VAL A 322 -27.40 14.46 13.26
N LEU A 323 -27.11 13.50 14.15
CA LEU A 323 -26.15 12.43 13.91
C LEU A 323 -26.84 11.25 13.22
N LEU A 324 -26.43 10.96 12.00
CA LEU A 324 -27.01 9.93 11.15
C LEU A 324 -26.02 8.78 10.95
N ASN A 325 -26.45 7.55 11.20
CA ASN A 325 -25.78 6.35 10.71
C ASN A 325 -26.42 5.95 9.38
N THR A 326 -25.64 5.89 8.31
CA THR A 326 -26.11 5.55 6.96
C THR A 326 -25.57 4.18 6.54
N TYR A 327 -26.43 3.39 5.90
CA TYR A 327 -26.03 2.11 5.30
C TYR A 327 -26.40 2.07 3.83
N GLY A 328 -25.44 1.60 3.03
CA GLY A 328 -25.50 1.66 1.59
C GLY A 328 -24.63 0.65 0.87
N VAL A 329 -25.04 0.37 -0.37
CA VAL A 329 -24.27 -0.35 -1.39
C VAL A 329 -24.32 0.43 -2.71
N THR A 330 -23.21 0.46 -3.45
CA THR A 330 -23.06 1.22 -4.70
C THR A 330 -24.03 0.76 -5.78
N GLU A 331 -24.36 -0.53 -5.80
CA GLU A 331 -25.36 -1.13 -6.69
C GLU A 331 -26.77 -0.54 -6.54
N CYS A 332 -27.02 0.17 -5.43
CA CYS A 332 -28.30 0.80 -5.13
C CYS A 332 -28.18 2.32 -4.94
N CYS A 333 -27.21 2.98 -5.60
CA CYS A 333 -26.99 4.43 -5.53
C CYS A 333 -26.72 4.96 -4.10
N VAL A 334 -25.44 4.98 -3.73
CA VAL A 334 -24.90 5.55 -2.49
C VAL A 334 -25.34 4.87 -1.19
N TYR A 335 -26.51 5.23 -0.64
CA TYR A 335 -27.01 4.63 0.58
C TYR A 335 -28.55 4.58 0.63
N GLN A 336 -29.09 3.56 1.29
CA GLN A 336 -30.49 3.18 1.19
C GLN A 336 -31.23 3.22 2.53
N THR A 337 -30.52 3.20 3.65
CA THR A 337 -31.12 3.34 4.98
C THR A 337 -30.40 4.35 5.85
N VAL A 338 -31.13 4.91 6.81
CA VAL A 338 -30.60 5.86 7.78
C VAL A 338 -31.19 5.63 9.16
N CYS A 339 -30.33 5.70 10.18
CA CYS A 339 -30.71 5.73 11.59
C CYS A 339 -30.28 7.05 12.23
N HIS A 340 -31.18 7.70 12.96
CA HIS A 340 -30.82 8.85 13.79
C HIS A 340 -30.22 8.34 15.11
N LEU A 341 -28.92 8.53 15.29
CA LEU A 341 -28.22 8.14 16.50
C LEU A 341 -28.48 9.14 17.62
N ARG A 342 -28.88 8.63 18.77
CA ARG A 342 -29.10 9.37 20.02
C ARG A 342 -28.57 8.54 21.19
N PRO A 343 -28.28 9.14 22.36
CA PRO A 343 -27.99 8.37 23.56
C PRO A 343 -29.04 7.27 23.79
N GLY A 344 -28.59 6.04 23.99
CA GLY A 344 -29.45 4.86 24.17
C GLY A 344 -29.88 4.13 22.89
N ILE A 345 -29.66 4.71 21.70
CA ILE A 345 -29.87 3.99 20.43
C ILE A 345 -28.63 3.14 20.12
N ASN A 346 -28.86 1.90 19.69
CA ASN A 346 -27.78 1.02 19.25
C ASN A 346 -27.09 1.62 18.01
N ARG A 347 -25.81 2.01 18.15
CA ARG A 347 -25.00 2.58 17.06
C ARG A 347 -24.80 1.66 15.85
N LYS A 348 -25.12 0.37 15.95
CA LYS A 348 -25.12 -0.59 14.84
C LYS A 348 -26.44 -0.65 14.08
N ASN A 349 -27.46 0.07 14.55
CA ASN A 349 -28.76 0.11 13.89
C ASN A 349 -28.64 0.89 12.58
N ILE A 350 -29.03 0.26 11.47
CA ILE A 350 -29.02 0.84 10.13
C ILE A 350 -30.31 1.61 9.81
N GLY A 351 -31.30 1.52 10.69
CA GLY A 351 -32.51 2.33 10.69
C GLY A 351 -33.53 1.96 9.63
N ALA A 352 -34.25 2.96 9.14
CA ALA A 352 -35.36 2.81 8.20
C ALA A 352 -34.90 3.07 6.75
N PRO A 353 -35.59 2.50 5.75
CA PRO A 353 -35.36 2.84 4.35
C PRO A 353 -35.54 4.33 4.08
N LEU A 354 -34.72 4.86 3.18
CA LEU A 354 -34.96 6.14 2.53
C LEU A 354 -36.28 6.12 1.74
N SER A 355 -36.90 7.29 1.58
CA SER A 355 -38.09 7.44 0.74
C SER A 355 -37.86 6.89 -0.66
N GLY A 356 -38.83 6.14 -1.19
CA GLY A 356 -38.75 5.52 -2.51
C GLY A 356 -38.05 4.16 -2.55
N ASN A 357 -37.49 3.69 -1.42
CA ASN A 357 -36.94 2.35 -1.26
C ASN A 357 -37.77 1.49 -0.30
N SER A 358 -37.59 0.18 -0.39
CA SER A 358 -38.01 -0.79 0.61
C SER A 358 -36.85 -1.70 0.97
N ILE A 359 -36.79 -2.07 2.25
CA ILE A 359 -35.83 -3.02 2.80
C ILE A 359 -36.58 -4.33 3.01
N LEU A 360 -36.10 -5.39 2.37
CA LEU A 360 -36.66 -6.73 2.48
C LEU A 360 -35.65 -7.60 3.22
N ILE A 361 -36.11 -8.34 4.22
CA ILE A 361 -35.25 -9.28 4.93
C ILE A 361 -35.68 -10.67 4.49
N MET A 362 -34.86 -11.32 3.68
CA MET A 362 -35.16 -12.64 3.12
C MET A 362 -34.63 -13.71 4.06
N SER A 363 -35.50 -14.63 4.48
CA SER A 363 -35.13 -15.77 5.32
C SER A 363 -35.42 -17.09 4.62
N SER A 364 -34.63 -18.11 4.96
CA SER A 364 -34.89 -19.49 4.57
C SER A 364 -35.59 -20.21 5.73
N PRO A 365 -36.65 -21.00 5.48
CA PRO A 365 -37.28 -21.84 6.48
C PRO A 365 -36.32 -22.84 7.17
N HIS A 366 -35.17 -23.10 6.55
CA HIS A 366 -34.15 -24.05 7.02
C HIS A 366 -32.95 -23.38 7.72
N GLY A 367 -33.08 -22.10 8.08
CA GLY A 367 -32.03 -21.32 8.75
C GLY A 367 -31.20 -20.46 7.79
N TRP A 368 -30.61 -19.39 8.32
CA TRP A 368 -29.91 -18.38 7.52
C TRP A 368 -28.71 -18.94 6.73
N GLU A 369 -28.05 -20.01 7.20
CA GLU A 369 -26.93 -20.64 6.50
C GLU A 369 -27.34 -21.29 5.15
N LYS A 370 -28.65 -21.51 4.94
CA LYS A 370 -29.21 -22.12 3.72
C LYS A 370 -29.68 -21.09 2.69
N ILE A 371 -29.62 -19.80 3.01
CA ILE A 371 -29.95 -18.71 2.07
C ILE A 371 -29.15 -18.82 0.75
N PRO A 372 -27.83 -19.15 0.73
CA PRO A 372 -27.08 -19.25 -0.53
C PRO A 372 -27.63 -20.26 -1.53
N CYS A 373 -28.27 -21.33 -1.05
CA CYS A 373 -28.78 -22.44 -1.86
C CYS A 373 -30.31 -22.46 -2.00
N THR A 374 -31.01 -21.46 -1.48
CA THR A 374 -32.48 -21.35 -1.60
C THR A 374 -32.82 -20.55 -2.86
N ASP A 375 -33.83 -20.98 -3.61
CA ASP A 375 -34.31 -20.21 -4.76
C ASP A 375 -34.87 -18.84 -4.27
N PRO A 376 -34.47 -17.72 -4.89
CA PRO A 376 -35.01 -16.39 -4.61
C PRO A 376 -36.54 -16.30 -4.47
N THR A 377 -37.29 -17.08 -5.25
CA THR A 377 -38.75 -17.10 -5.26
C THR A 377 -39.37 -17.92 -4.13
N GLU A 378 -38.58 -18.81 -3.51
CA GLU A 378 -38.97 -19.61 -2.34
C GLU A 378 -38.62 -18.92 -1.01
N MET A 379 -37.80 -17.87 -1.04
CA MET A 379 -37.47 -17.10 0.15
C MET A 379 -38.66 -16.28 0.63
N LEU A 380 -38.87 -16.27 1.94
CA LEU A 380 -39.96 -15.52 2.57
C LEU A 380 -39.44 -14.22 3.20
N PRO A 381 -40.14 -13.09 3.02
CA PRO A 381 -39.81 -11.86 3.75
C PRO A 381 -40.13 -12.04 5.24
N VAL A 382 -39.20 -11.65 6.10
CA VAL A 382 -39.38 -11.69 7.55
C VAL A 382 -40.46 -10.70 7.98
N ALA A 383 -41.48 -11.18 8.69
CA ALA A 383 -42.57 -10.35 9.21
C ALA A 383 -42.07 -9.35 10.27
N GLU A 384 -42.76 -8.21 10.43
CA GLU A 384 -42.35 -7.10 11.29
C GLU A 384 -42.14 -7.47 12.78
N HIS A 385 -42.76 -8.55 13.25
CA HIS A 385 -42.68 -9.04 14.63
C HIS A 385 -41.77 -10.27 14.81
N SER A 386 -41.11 -10.71 13.74
CA SER A 386 -40.20 -11.85 13.79
C SER A 386 -38.83 -11.44 14.38
N LYS A 387 -38.27 -12.30 15.23
CA LYS A 387 -36.89 -12.18 15.75
C LYS A 387 -35.86 -12.85 14.83
N GLU A 388 -36.25 -13.21 13.60
CA GLU A 388 -35.41 -14.01 12.70
C GLU A 388 -34.28 -13.18 12.08
N ILE A 389 -33.20 -13.91 11.80
CA ILE A 389 -32.01 -13.46 11.09
C ILE A 389 -32.23 -13.72 9.60
N GLY A 390 -31.88 -12.76 8.73
CA GLY A 390 -32.04 -12.93 7.29
C GLY A 390 -31.07 -12.10 6.46
N GLU A 391 -31.06 -12.38 5.15
CA GLU A 391 -30.30 -11.61 4.15
C GLU A 391 -31.04 -10.32 3.82
N LEU A 392 -30.31 -9.21 3.83
CA LEU A 392 -30.82 -7.90 3.49
C LEU A 392 -30.92 -7.75 1.97
N TRP A 393 -32.10 -7.43 1.48
CA TRP A 393 -32.39 -7.12 0.08
C TRP A 393 -32.95 -5.70 -0.01
N ILE A 394 -32.64 -5.02 -1.11
CA ILE A 394 -33.06 -3.64 -1.35
C ILE A 394 -33.95 -3.64 -2.58
N SER A 395 -35.11 -3.00 -2.50
CA SER A 395 -35.95 -2.72 -3.67
C SER A 395 -36.30 -1.22 -3.75
N GLY A 396 -36.70 -0.77 -4.93
CA GLY A 396 -37.14 0.61 -5.17
C GLY A 396 -36.29 1.37 -6.18
N HIS A 397 -36.47 2.69 -6.22
CA HIS A 397 -35.99 3.53 -7.31
C HIS A 397 -34.46 3.67 -7.35
N GLN A 398 -33.77 3.42 -6.23
CA GLN A 398 -32.33 3.54 -6.17
C GLN A 398 -31.59 2.29 -6.70
N VAL A 399 -32.29 1.17 -6.94
CA VAL A 399 -31.66 -0.07 -7.44
C VAL A 399 -31.16 0.14 -8.88
N GLY A 400 -29.86 -0.08 -9.10
CA GLY A 400 -29.20 0.11 -10.39
C GLY A 400 -29.66 -0.87 -11.50
N LEU A 401 -29.07 -0.71 -12.68
CA LEU A 401 -29.35 -1.57 -13.83
C LEU A 401 -28.63 -2.93 -13.76
N GLY A 402 -27.49 -2.98 -13.10
CA GLY A 402 -26.65 -4.17 -13.03
C GLY A 402 -25.16 -3.83 -13.03
N TYR A 403 -24.36 -4.85 -13.33
CA TYR A 403 -22.93 -4.73 -13.54
C TYR A 403 -22.59 -4.65 -15.04
N LEU A 404 -21.72 -3.70 -15.39
CA LEU A 404 -21.20 -3.52 -16.74
C LEU A 404 -20.49 -4.79 -17.22
N ASN A 405 -20.84 -5.24 -18.43
CA ASN A 405 -20.24 -6.42 -19.08
C ASN A 405 -20.24 -7.71 -18.22
N ARG A 406 -21.19 -7.85 -17.28
CA ARG A 406 -21.32 -9.04 -16.40
C ARG A 406 -22.77 -9.52 -16.28
N PRO A 407 -23.44 -9.92 -17.38
CA PRO A 407 -24.86 -10.29 -17.36
C PRO A 407 -25.19 -11.45 -16.40
N THR A 408 -24.31 -12.44 -16.27
CA THR A 408 -24.50 -13.57 -15.35
C THR A 408 -24.51 -13.13 -13.89
N LEU A 409 -23.54 -12.30 -13.48
CA LEU A 409 -23.48 -11.76 -12.12
C LEU A 409 -24.64 -10.80 -11.85
N THR A 410 -25.04 -10.02 -12.86
CA THR A 410 -26.23 -9.16 -12.78
C THR A 410 -27.47 -10.00 -12.52
N ALA A 411 -27.70 -11.09 -13.25
CA ALA A 411 -28.85 -11.97 -13.04
C ALA A 411 -28.82 -12.67 -11.66
N GLU A 412 -27.64 -12.95 -11.11
CA GLU A 412 -27.49 -13.54 -9.77
C GLU A 412 -27.87 -12.56 -8.66
N ARG A 413 -27.51 -11.27 -8.79
CA ARG A 413 -27.64 -10.26 -7.73
C ARG A 413 -28.83 -9.33 -7.87
N PHE A 414 -29.28 -9.05 -9.09
CA PHE A 414 -30.40 -8.17 -9.41
C PHE A 414 -31.61 -9.02 -9.81
N ILE A 415 -32.44 -9.34 -8.82
CA ILE A 415 -33.58 -10.24 -8.96
C ILE A 415 -34.86 -9.43 -9.22
N ASN A 416 -35.64 -9.83 -10.21
CA ASN A 416 -36.99 -9.29 -10.39
C ASN A 416 -37.98 -10.08 -9.52
N HIS A 417 -38.32 -9.52 -8.35
CA HIS A 417 -39.28 -10.10 -7.42
C HIS A 417 -40.73 -9.81 -7.88
N PRO A 418 -41.65 -10.80 -7.84
CA PRO A 418 -43.02 -10.63 -8.37
C PRO A 418 -43.82 -9.52 -7.69
N VAL A 419 -43.56 -9.25 -6.41
CA VAL A 419 -44.29 -8.24 -5.61
C VAL A 419 -43.55 -6.89 -5.54
N TYR A 420 -42.22 -6.92 -5.50
CA TYR A 420 -41.40 -5.75 -5.15
C TYR A 420 -40.64 -5.17 -6.35
N GLY A 421 -40.78 -5.78 -7.52
CA GLY A 421 -40.03 -5.39 -8.72
C GLY A 421 -38.55 -5.72 -8.61
N ARG A 422 -37.70 -4.89 -9.20
CA ARG A 422 -36.25 -5.09 -9.17
C ARG A 422 -35.72 -4.96 -7.74
N CYS A 423 -35.05 -6.00 -7.29
CA CYS A 423 -34.42 -6.12 -5.98
C CYS A 423 -32.93 -6.41 -6.13
N PHE A 424 -32.11 -5.89 -5.24
CA PHE A 424 -30.69 -6.22 -5.14
C PHE A 424 -30.39 -7.06 -3.90
N ARG A 425 -29.70 -8.18 -4.08
CA ARG A 425 -29.22 -9.07 -3.03
C ARG A 425 -27.89 -8.55 -2.47
N THR A 426 -27.91 -8.03 -1.24
CA THR A 426 -26.72 -7.37 -0.69
C THR A 426 -25.64 -8.34 -0.21
N GLY A 427 -26.01 -9.57 0.16
CA GLY A 427 -25.18 -10.53 0.90
C GLY A 427 -24.92 -10.17 2.36
N ASP A 428 -25.52 -9.08 2.86
CA ASP A 428 -25.42 -8.66 4.26
C ASP A 428 -26.47 -9.37 5.11
N ILE A 429 -26.06 -9.89 6.27
CA ILE A 429 -26.94 -10.54 7.24
C ILE A 429 -27.33 -9.53 8.31
N VAL A 430 -28.63 -9.42 8.56
CA VAL A 430 -29.18 -8.51 9.56
C VAL A 430 -30.07 -9.24 10.55
N ALA A 431 -30.23 -8.63 11.72
CA ALA A 431 -31.20 -9.03 12.73
C ALA A 431 -32.00 -7.83 13.20
N ARG A 432 -33.16 -8.08 13.78
CA ARG A 432 -33.96 -7.03 14.41
C ARG A 432 -33.18 -6.36 15.54
N ASP A 433 -33.28 -5.04 15.61
CA ASP A 433 -32.81 -4.24 16.74
C ASP A 433 -33.99 -3.90 17.65
N ASP A 434 -33.77 -3.87 18.97
CA ASP A 434 -34.83 -3.65 19.97
C ASP A 434 -35.46 -2.24 19.86
N GLY A 435 -34.79 -1.30 19.17
CA GLY A 435 -35.20 0.10 19.00
C GLY A 435 -35.92 0.45 17.69
N ASN A 436 -36.68 -0.48 17.08
CA ASN A 436 -37.38 -0.30 15.79
C ASN A 436 -36.43 -0.04 14.59
N GLY A 437 -35.58 -1.03 14.29
CA GLY A 437 -34.75 -1.03 13.09
C GLY A 437 -34.06 -2.38 12.88
N TRP A 438 -33.00 -2.38 12.08
CA TRP A 438 -32.19 -3.56 11.81
C TRP A 438 -30.75 -3.31 12.22
N LYS A 439 -30.08 -4.31 12.78
CA LYS A 439 -28.64 -4.28 13.06
C LYS A 439 -27.91 -5.20 12.11
N LEU A 440 -26.80 -4.72 11.57
CA LEU A 440 -25.91 -5.50 10.72
C LEU A 440 -25.14 -6.51 11.59
N LEU A 441 -25.23 -7.80 11.25
CA LEU A 441 -24.50 -8.88 11.93
C LEU A 441 -23.18 -9.20 11.24
N GLY A 442 -23.13 -9.07 9.91
CA GLY A 442 -21.96 -9.38 9.11
C GLY A 442 -22.33 -9.70 7.67
N ARG A 443 -21.41 -10.36 6.96
CA ARG A 443 -21.59 -10.77 5.57
C ARG A 443 -21.69 -12.28 5.46
N MET A 444 -22.46 -12.73 4.46
CA MET A 444 -22.57 -14.14 4.09
C MET A 444 -21.35 -14.61 3.27
N ASP A 445 -20.72 -13.68 2.54
CA ASP A 445 -19.53 -13.90 1.72
C ASP A 445 -18.25 -13.42 2.43
N THR A 446 -17.12 -13.47 1.72
CA THR A 446 -15.78 -13.09 2.22
C THR A 446 -15.53 -11.59 2.18
N GLN A 447 -16.47 -10.78 1.69
CA GLN A 447 -16.29 -9.35 1.55
C GLN A 447 -16.21 -8.65 2.90
N VAL A 448 -15.44 -7.57 2.95
CA VAL A 448 -15.24 -6.77 4.15
C VAL A 448 -15.39 -5.30 3.81
N LYS A 449 -15.91 -4.49 4.75
CA LYS A 449 -15.94 -3.04 4.62
C LYS A 449 -14.77 -2.45 5.42
N ILE A 450 -13.84 -1.78 4.75
CA ILE A 450 -12.67 -1.13 5.36
C ILE A 450 -12.64 0.32 4.89
N SER A 451 -12.53 1.28 5.82
CA SER A 451 -12.51 2.70 5.48
C SER A 451 -13.74 3.14 4.65
N GLY A 452 -14.90 2.52 4.89
CA GLY A 452 -16.14 2.72 4.14
C GLY A 452 -16.18 2.09 2.75
N GLN A 453 -15.13 1.38 2.34
CA GLN A 453 -14.98 0.77 1.03
C GLN A 453 -15.28 -0.73 1.11
N ARG A 454 -16.03 -1.23 0.14
CA ARG A 454 -16.28 -2.65 -0.03
C ARG A 454 -15.05 -3.28 -0.69
N ILE A 455 -14.46 -4.27 -0.03
CA ILE A 455 -13.26 -4.98 -0.49
C ILE A 455 -13.59 -6.47 -0.57
N GLU A 456 -13.28 -7.07 -1.71
CA GLU A 456 -13.34 -8.52 -1.93
C GLU A 456 -11.98 -9.09 -1.55
N THR A 457 -11.90 -9.90 -0.49
CA THR A 457 -10.60 -10.48 -0.10
C THR A 457 -10.04 -11.40 -1.20
N GLU A 458 -10.92 -11.99 -2.00
CA GLU A 458 -10.56 -12.82 -3.16
C GLU A 458 -9.86 -12.02 -4.28
N GLU A 459 -10.15 -10.71 -4.43
CA GLU A 459 -9.40 -9.85 -5.37
C GLU A 459 -7.93 -9.71 -4.94
N ILE A 460 -7.72 -9.59 -3.63
CA ILE A 460 -6.38 -9.54 -3.03
C ILE A 460 -5.69 -10.90 -3.20
N GLU A 461 -6.39 -12.00 -2.88
CA GLU A 461 -5.89 -13.36 -3.05
C GLU A 461 -5.48 -13.61 -4.51
N HIS A 462 -6.31 -13.22 -5.48
CA HIS A 462 -6.03 -13.35 -6.90
C HIS A 462 -4.86 -12.47 -7.36
N ALA A 463 -4.76 -11.21 -6.89
CA ALA A 463 -3.63 -10.34 -7.20
C ALA A 463 -2.30 -10.91 -6.69
N LEU A 464 -2.34 -11.55 -5.51
CA LEU A 464 -1.21 -12.26 -4.90
C LEU A 464 -0.90 -13.61 -5.55
N MET A 465 -1.90 -14.29 -6.14
CA MET A 465 -1.77 -15.60 -6.79
C MET A 465 -1.66 -15.56 -8.32
N SER A 466 -1.67 -14.37 -8.94
CA SER A 466 -1.61 -14.26 -10.40
C SER A 466 -0.40 -14.99 -10.99
N SER A 467 -0.43 -15.30 -12.29
CA SER A 467 0.56 -16.12 -13.00
C SER A 467 2.03 -15.64 -12.93
N ALA A 468 2.28 -14.43 -12.39
CA ALA A 468 3.63 -13.98 -12.07
C ALA A 468 4.13 -14.51 -10.72
N THR A 469 3.25 -14.72 -9.73
CA THR A 469 3.62 -14.95 -8.32
C THR A 469 3.41 -16.39 -7.84
N SER A 470 2.91 -17.28 -8.70
CA SER A 470 2.76 -18.72 -8.41
C SER A 470 4.07 -19.47 -8.14
N ILE A 471 5.22 -18.85 -8.43
CA ILE A 471 6.56 -19.34 -8.06
C ILE A 471 6.84 -19.10 -6.57
N LEU A 472 6.18 -18.10 -5.96
CA LEU A 472 6.40 -17.70 -4.57
C LEU A 472 5.42 -18.37 -3.62
N LEU A 473 4.15 -18.45 -4.00
CA LEU A 473 3.06 -18.94 -3.16
C LEU A 473 2.33 -20.13 -3.80
N SER A 474 1.98 -21.11 -2.97
CA SER A 474 1.09 -22.20 -3.35
C SER A 474 -0.38 -21.85 -3.09
N THR A 475 -0.67 -21.13 -2.02
CA THR A 475 -2.03 -20.68 -1.65
C THR A 475 -1.95 -19.45 -0.74
N VAL A 476 -2.98 -18.61 -0.79
CA VAL A 476 -3.16 -17.48 0.12
C VAL A 476 -4.61 -17.40 0.59
N ALA A 477 -4.81 -17.01 1.84
CA ALA A 477 -6.11 -16.62 2.38
C ALA A 477 -6.01 -15.23 2.99
N VAL A 478 -6.87 -14.32 2.55
CA VAL A 478 -6.92 -12.96 3.07
C VAL A 478 -8.15 -12.80 3.95
N ILE A 479 -7.95 -12.23 5.14
CA ILE A 479 -9.01 -11.96 6.10
C ILE A 479 -8.93 -10.53 6.65
N TYR A 480 -10.06 -10.02 7.12
CA TYR A 480 -10.07 -8.88 8.02
C TYR A 480 -10.01 -9.39 9.46
N HIS A 481 -8.86 -9.19 10.09
CA HIS A 481 -8.56 -9.74 11.41
C HIS A 481 -9.22 -8.93 12.54
N GLN A 482 -9.39 -9.54 13.72
CA GLN A 482 -9.94 -8.87 14.92
C GLN A 482 -9.17 -7.60 15.35
N THR A 483 -7.89 -7.50 14.96
CA THR A 483 -7.05 -6.29 15.11
C THR A 483 -7.37 -5.20 14.06
N ARG A 484 -8.51 -5.30 13.36
CA ARG A 484 -9.02 -4.31 12.39
C ARG A 484 -8.11 -4.05 11.19
N GLN A 485 -7.39 -5.07 10.73
CA GLN A 485 -6.47 -4.95 9.58
C GLN A 485 -6.63 -6.14 8.61
N LEU A 486 -6.29 -5.92 7.35
CA LEU A 486 -6.15 -7.02 6.38
C LEU A 486 -4.90 -7.84 6.68
N VAL A 487 -5.07 -9.15 6.81
CA VAL A 487 -3.99 -10.11 7.01
C VAL A 487 -4.04 -11.15 5.91
N ALA A 488 -2.93 -11.35 5.22
CA ALA A 488 -2.73 -12.41 4.24
C ALA A 488 -1.99 -13.57 4.91
N PHE A 489 -2.65 -14.71 5.05
CA PHE A 489 -2.02 -15.97 5.44
C PHE A 489 -1.55 -16.68 4.17
N CYS A 490 -0.24 -16.84 4.06
CA CYS A 490 0.41 -17.27 2.84
C CYS A 490 1.10 -18.61 3.06
N ILE A 491 0.86 -19.59 2.18
CA ILE A 491 1.66 -20.81 2.11
C ILE A 491 2.73 -20.61 1.03
N PRO A 492 4.02 -20.50 1.40
CA PRO A 492 5.11 -20.42 0.42
C PRO A 492 5.19 -21.69 -0.44
N GLN A 493 5.79 -21.61 -1.63
CA GLN A 493 6.08 -22.82 -2.39
C GLN A 493 7.14 -23.69 -1.71
N ASP A 494 8.22 -23.08 -1.23
CA ASP A 494 9.26 -23.76 -0.45
C ASP A 494 9.02 -23.55 1.05
N VAL A 495 7.96 -24.16 1.58
CA VAL A 495 7.53 -24.01 2.99
C VAL A 495 8.70 -24.16 3.96
N ASP A 496 9.53 -25.18 3.79
CA ASP A 496 10.66 -25.44 4.69
C ASP A 496 11.75 -24.37 4.58
N ILE A 497 12.04 -23.82 3.40
CA ILE A 497 13.06 -22.77 3.25
C ILE A 497 12.68 -21.48 3.98
N TYR A 498 11.39 -21.14 3.96
CA TYR A 498 10.89 -19.88 4.51
C TYR A 498 10.47 -19.96 5.98
N LEU A 499 10.15 -21.16 6.48
CA LEU A 499 9.70 -21.37 7.86
C LEU A 499 10.72 -22.11 8.75
N ASP A 500 11.86 -22.56 8.21
CA ASP A 500 12.96 -23.12 9.00
C ASP A 500 13.70 -22.02 9.77
N GLY A 501 13.88 -22.23 11.08
CA GLY A 501 14.29 -21.20 12.05
C GLY A 501 13.15 -20.48 12.78
N GLY A 502 11.89 -20.88 12.54
CA GLY A 502 10.70 -20.24 13.12
C GLY A 502 10.11 -19.14 12.23
N GLU A 503 8.98 -18.56 12.64
CA GLU A 503 8.24 -17.54 11.86
C GLU A 503 9.03 -16.25 11.61
N SER A 504 10.16 -16.05 12.30
CA SER A 504 11.05 -14.89 12.18
C SER A 504 12.36 -15.21 11.43
N SER A 505 12.33 -16.15 10.48
CA SER A 505 13.49 -16.42 9.63
C SER A 505 13.78 -15.21 8.72
N SER A 506 15.06 -14.88 8.53
CA SER A 506 15.49 -13.79 7.65
C SER A 506 14.98 -13.96 6.20
N ARG A 507 14.70 -15.19 5.77
CA ARG A 507 14.10 -15.51 4.47
C ARG A 507 12.59 -15.27 4.46
N GLY A 508 11.89 -15.62 5.53
CA GLY A 508 10.45 -15.39 5.69
C GLY A 508 10.11 -13.91 5.63
N GLY A 509 10.86 -13.08 6.36
CA GLY A 509 10.73 -11.62 6.32
C GLY A 509 10.96 -11.03 4.92
N LEU A 510 11.91 -11.59 4.16
CA LEU A 510 12.16 -11.16 2.79
C LEU A 510 10.98 -11.51 1.86
N LEU A 511 10.40 -12.70 2.01
CA LEU A 511 9.23 -13.10 1.22
C LEU A 511 8.03 -12.19 1.49
N SER A 512 7.74 -11.88 2.76
CA SER A 512 6.67 -10.94 3.10
C SER A 512 6.89 -9.53 2.53
N THR A 513 8.14 -9.02 2.51
CA THR A 513 8.46 -7.76 1.81
C THR A 513 8.15 -7.84 0.31
N VAL A 514 8.57 -8.92 -0.36
CA VAL A 514 8.30 -9.10 -1.80
C VAL A 514 6.79 -9.18 -2.07
N LEU A 515 6.03 -9.93 -1.27
CA LEU A 515 4.57 -10.03 -1.40
C LEU A 515 3.87 -8.68 -1.18
N ARG A 516 4.36 -7.87 -0.25
CA ARG A 516 3.87 -6.50 -0.06
C ARG A 516 4.09 -5.63 -1.29
N THR A 517 5.31 -5.61 -1.83
CA THR A 517 5.61 -4.85 -3.06
C THR A 517 4.71 -5.29 -4.22
N LEU A 518 4.42 -6.58 -4.33
CA LEU A 518 3.53 -7.13 -5.36
C LEU A 518 2.09 -6.67 -5.21
N ALA A 519 1.60 -6.65 -3.97
CA ALA A 519 0.28 -6.13 -3.66
C ALA A 519 0.19 -4.63 -3.98
N GLU A 520 1.20 -3.83 -3.59
CA GLU A 520 1.22 -2.38 -3.82
C GLU A 520 1.26 -2.00 -5.30
N GLU A 521 1.86 -2.81 -6.17
CA GLU A 521 1.89 -2.57 -7.61
C GLU A 521 0.56 -2.86 -8.32
N ARG A 522 -0.30 -3.70 -7.74
CA ARG A 522 -1.51 -4.21 -8.41
C ARG A 522 -2.81 -3.78 -7.77
N LEU A 523 -2.77 -3.49 -6.48
CA LEU A 523 -3.93 -3.22 -5.67
C LEU A 523 -3.89 -1.77 -5.20
N PRO A 524 -5.05 -1.10 -5.13
CA PRO A 524 -5.17 0.15 -4.41
C PRO A 524 -4.67 0.01 -2.98
N ARG A 525 -4.09 1.08 -2.43
CA ARG A 525 -3.47 1.08 -1.10
C ARG A 525 -4.34 0.51 0.03
N HIS A 526 -5.65 0.71 -0.01
CA HIS A 526 -6.59 0.24 1.00
C HIS A 526 -6.85 -1.28 0.95
N MET A 527 -6.50 -1.94 -0.16
CA MET A 527 -6.62 -3.39 -0.35
C MET A 527 -5.32 -4.14 -0.05
N VAL A 528 -4.19 -3.45 0.10
CA VAL A 528 -2.90 -4.07 0.41
C VAL A 528 -2.93 -4.61 1.85
N PRO A 529 -2.69 -5.92 2.08
CA PRO A 529 -2.65 -6.48 3.42
C PRO A 529 -1.62 -5.77 4.32
N ALA A 530 -2.07 -5.43 5.52
CA ALA A 530 -1.21 -4.86 6.54
C ALA A 530 -0.13 -5.87 6.96
N ARG A 531 -0.48 -7.16 7.05
CA ARG A 531 0.44 -8.24 7.43
C ARG A 531 0.40 -9.41 6.45
N PHE A 532 1.57 -9.98 6.21
CA PHE A 532 1.76 -11.24 5.50
C PHE A 532 2.31 -12.27 6.49
N VAL A 533 1.47 -13.21 6.89
CA VAL A 533 1.80 -14.28 7.84
C VAL A 533 2.08 -15.54 7.05
N LEU A 534 3.30 -16.06 7.15
CA LEU A 534 3.66 -17.30 6.47
C LEU A 534 3.22 -18.48 7.32
N VAL A 535 2.49 -19.43 6.72
CA VAL A 535 1.96 -20.61 7.40
C VAL A 535 2.30 -21.89 6.63
N ARG A 536 2.36 -23.02 7.35
CA ARG A 536 2.59 -24.34 6.73
C ARG A 536 1.34 -24.88 6.03
N ASP A 537 0.17 -24.62 6.60
CA ASP A 537 -1.12 -25.05 6.05
C ASP A 537 -2.21 -24.08 6.50
N LEU A 538 -3.33 -24.07 5.77
CA LEU A 538 -4.50 -23.27 6.08
C LEU A 538 -5.61 -24.18 6.64
N PRO A 539 -6.24 -23.82 7.77
CA PRO A 539 -7.29 -24.64 8.36
C PRO A 539 -8.47 -24.74 7.38
N LYS A 540 -9.07 -25.92 7.29
CA LYS A 540 -10.22 -26.20 6.40
C LYS A 540 -11.46 -26.58 7.21
N THR A 541 -12.64 -26.22 6.72
CA THR A 541 -13.94 -26.64 7.25
C THR A 541 -14.22 -28.10 6.88
N GLY A 542 -15.24 -28.71 7.49
CA GLY A 542 -15.71 -30.05 7.11
C GLY A 542 -16.19 -30.18 5.65
N THR A 543 -16.38 -29.06 4.94
CA THR A 543 -16.69 -28.99 3.51
C THR A 543 -15.46 -28.80 2.61
N GLY A 544 -14.25 -28.80 3.18
CA GLY A 544 -12.98 -28.63 2.45
C GLY A 544 -12.63 -27.19 2.06
N LYS A 545 -13.44 -26.19 2.46
CA LYS A 545 -13.16 -24.76 2.26
C LYS A 545 -12.23 -24.22 3.34
N ILE A 546 -11.50 -23.13 3.08
CA ILE A 546 -10.65 -22.48 4.10
C ILE A 546 -11.52 -21.97 5.25
N ALA A 547 -11.20 -22.37 6.48
CA ALA A 547 -11.88 -22.00 7.72
C ALA A 547 -11.44 -20.60 8.19
N ARG A 548 -11.79 -19.56 7.43
CA ARG A 548 -11.41 -18.16 7.70
C ARG A 548 -11.83 -17.65 9.09
N GLY A 549 -12.91 -18.18 9.66
CA GLY A 549 -13.35 -17.84 11.01
C GLY A 549 -12.41 -18.32 12.12
N VAL A 550 -11.59 -19.36 11.87
CA VAL A 550 -10.51 -19.80 12.76
C VAL A 550 -9.36 -18.82 12.67
N LEU A 551 -8.88 -18.54 11.44
CA LEU A 551 -7.81 -17.57 11.17
C LEU A 551 -8.11 -16.18 11.75
N ALA A 552 -9.37 -15.73 11.73
CA ALA A 552 -9.75 -14.43 12.27
C ALA A 552 -9.62 -14.31 13.80
N LYS A 553 -9.48 -15.43 14.51
CA LYS A 553 -9.33 -15.50 15.96
C LYS A 553 -7.92 -15.90 16.39
N GLU A 554 -7.05 -16.29 15.45
CA GLU A 554 -5.67 -16.65 15.76
C GLU A 554 -4.90 -15.43 16.28
N GLU A 555 -3.97 -15.67 17.20
CA GLU A 555 -3.04 -14.62 17.61
C GLU A 555 -2.02 -14.40 16.50
N LEU A 556 -1.86 -13.15 16.09
CA LEU A 556 -0.87 -12.82 15.08
C LEU A 556 0.53 -12.82 15.72
N PRO A 557 1.56 -13.30 15.01
CA PRO A 557 2.92 -13.32 15.54
C PRO A 557 3.40 -11.93 15.95
N LEU A 558 4.31 -11.82 16.93
CA LEU A 558 4.91 -10.54 17.29
C LEU A 558 5.78 -9.99 16.13
N LEU A 559 5.77 -8.68 15.93
CA LEU A 559 6.65 -7.99 14.97
C LEU A 559 8.04 -7.82 15.59
N ALA A 560 8.73 -8.93 15.84
CA ALA A 560 10.09 -8.92 16.35
C ALA A 560 11.07 -8.91 15.17
N PHE A 561 11.48 -7.71 14.73
CA PHE A 561 12.70 -7.58 13.92
C PHE A 561 13.89 -7.54 14.88
N GLN A 562 14.53 -8.70 15.08
CA GLN A 562 15.87 -8.75 15.67
C GLN A 562 16.89 -8.56 14.54
N SER A 563 17.76 -7.56 14.66
CA SER A 563 19.01 -7.55 13.90
C SER A 563 19.90 -8.66 14.48
N GLU A 564 20.20 -9.69 13.69
CA GLU A 564 21.28 -10.60 14.05
C GLU A 564 22.61 -9.82 14.12
N ALA A 565 23.31 -10.00 15.24
CA ALA A 565 24.67 -9.52 15.56
C ALA A 565 24.82 -8.03 15.90
N ASP A 566 24.37 -7.64 17.10
CA ASP A 566 25.20 -6.90 18.07
C ASP A 566 24.57 -7.05 19.47
N ASP A 567 25.05 -8.01 20.24
CA ASP A 567 24.63 -8.26 21.63
C ASP A 567 25.00 -7.12 22.61
N ASP A 568 25.52 -5.99 22.11
CA ASP A 568 25.82 -4.78 22.90
C ASP A 568 24.79 -3.64 22.72
N ALA A 569 23.79 -3.82 21.85
CA ALA A 569 22.75 -2.81 21.57
C ALA A 569 21.47 -2.96 22.40
N SER A 570 21.50 -3.70 23.52
CA SER A 570 20.45 -3.58 24.55
C SER A 570 20.60 -2.33 25.44
N ALA A 571 21.62 -1.51 25.17
CA ALA A 571 21.84 -0.24 25.84
C ALA A 571 20.82 0.82 25.39
N THR A 572 19.79 1.00 26.22
CA THR A 572 18.93 2.19 26.35
C THR A 572 18.04 2.55 25.14
N MET A 573 16.81 2.01 25.14
CA MET A 573 15.64 2.71 24.59
C MET A 573 15.39 3.99 25.42
N GLY A 574 16.17 5.04 25.16
CA GLY A 574 16.02 6.38 25.75
C GLY A 574 15.92 7.44 24.65
N GLY A 575 15.32 8.59 24.94
CA GLY A 575 15.17 9.69 23.97
C GLY A 575 13.88 9.65 23.15
N TRP A 576 13.91 10.18 21.92
CA TRP A 576 12.74 10.33 21.05
C TRP A 576 12.16 9.02 20.54
N THR A 577 12.95 7.94 20.49
CA THR A 577 12.47 6.61 20.10
C THR A 577 11.36 6.12 21.04
N ALA A 578 11.49 6.33 22.35
CA ALA A 578 10.44 5.98 23.32
C ALA A 578 9.17 6.82 23.08
N VAL A 579 9.32 8.12 22.82
CA VAL A 579 8.19 9.02 22.51
C VAL A 579 7.46 8.60 21.24
N VAL A 580 8.17 8.20 20.19
CA VAL A 580 7.55 7.72 18.95
C VAL A 580 6.83 6.39 19.17
N VAL A 581 7.44 5.45 19.91
CA VAL A 581 6.82 4.17 20.26
C VAL A 581 5.55 4.39 21.12
N ASP A 582 5.58 5.31 22.07
CA ASP A 582 4.41 5.65 22.90
C ASP A 582 3.29 6.24 22.04
N VAL A 583 3.62 7.17 21.14
CA VAL A 583 2.63 7.76 20.21
C VAL A 583 2.07 6.72 19.26
N TRP A 584 2.89 5.81 18.72
CA TRP A 584 2.41 4.72 17.89
C TRP A 584 1.49 3.80 18.69
N THR A 585 1.86 3.45 19.92
CA THR A 585 1.04 2.61 20.80
C THR A 585 -0.31 3.28 21.13
N GLU A 586 -0.30 4.59 21.41
CA GLU A 586 -1.49 5.40 21.65
C GLU A 586 -2.42 5.41 20.42
N VAL A 587 -1.87 5.71 19.23
CA VAL A 587 -2.64 5.92 18.00
C VAL A 587 -3.15 4.62 17.39
N LEU A 588 -2.36 3.55 17.51
CA LEU A 588 -2.70 2.22 16.99
C LEU A 588 -3.55 1.42 17.99
N GLY A 589 -3.75 1.92 19.22
CA GLY A 589 -4.70 1.35 20.17
C GLY A 589 -4.18 0.12 20.93
N GLY A 590 -2.93 0.17 21.41
CA GLY A 590 -2.38 -0.85 22.31
C GLY A 590 -1.80 -2.08 21.61
N VAL A 591 -1.02 -1.86 20.54
CA VAL A 591 -0.16 -2.89 19.95
C VAL A 591 0.89 -3.32 20.98
N GLY A 592 1.24 -4.61 21.01
CA GLY A 592 2.34 -5.12 21.84
C GLY A 592 3.69 -4.45 21.52
N VAL A 593 4.71 -4.72 22.34
CA VAL A 593 6.06 -4.10 22.25
C VAL A 593 6.54 -3.97 20.80
N LEU A 594 6.67 -2.74 20.32
CA LEU A 594 7.15 -2.42 18.97
C LEU A 594 8.68 -2.43 18.97
N GLY A 595 9.29 -3.25 18.10
CA GLY A 595 10.74 -3.23 17.86
C GLY A 595 11.18 -1.97 17.10
N ARG A 596 12.48 -1.66 17.14
CA ARG A 596 13.08 -0.47 16.49
C ARG A 596 12.78 -0.41 14.97
N ASP A 597 12.71 -1.55 14.31
CA ASP A 597 12.46 -1.67 12.87
C ASP A 597 11.00 -2.05 12.54
N ALA A 598 10.06 -1.85 13.49
CA ALA A 598 8.66 -2.20 13.27
C ALA A 598 8.04 -1.38 12.12
N HIS A 599 7.41 -2.08 11.18
CA HIS A 599 6.73 -1.43 10.07
C HIS A 599 5.36 -0.89 10.52
N PHE A 600 5.13 0.43 10.40
CA PHE A 600 3.92 1.11 10.91
C PHE A 600 2.61 0.45 10.47
N MET A 601 2.53 0.03 9.20
CA MET A 601 1.32 -0.64 8.69
C MET A 601 1.13 -2.03 9.28
N GLU A 602 2.21 -2.76 9.56
CA GLU A 602 2.12 -4.10 10.14
C GLU A 602 1.64 -4.06 11.59
N ALA A 603 1.93 -2.95 12.28
CA ALA A 603 1.40 -2.63 13.61
C ALA A 603 -0.08 -2.19 13.59
N GLY A 604 -0.75 -2.26 12.44
CA GLY A 604 -2.16 -1.86 12.27
C GLY A 604 -2.35 -0.40 11.86
N GLY A 605 -1.28 0.29 11.48
CA GLY A 605 -1.35 1.67 11.01
C GLY A 605 -1.96 1.79 9.61
N ASP A 606 -2.79 2.79 9.41
CA ASP A 606 -3.25 3.24 8.09
C ASP A 606 -2.78 4.68 7.81
N SER A 607 -3.13 5.25 6.66
CA SER A 607 -2.78 6.64 6.33
C SER A 607 -3.24 7.64 7.38
N LEU A 608 -4.37 7.36 8.03
CA LEU A 608 -5.02 8.24 8.99
C LEU A 608 -4.41 8.11 10.38
N ALA A 609 -4.00 6.90 10.77
CA ALA A 609 -3.23 6.62 11.95
C ALA A 609 -1.85 7.25 11.82
N ALA A 610 -1.20 7.14 10.66
CA ALA A 610 0.09 7.79 10.42
C ALA A 610 -0.04 9.30 10.66
N LEU A 611 -1.11 9.89 10.11
CA LEU A 611 -1.38 11.30 10.30
C LEU A 611 -1.66 11.69 11.76
N ARG A 612 -2.49 10.91 12.47
CA ARG A 612 -2.76 11.11 13.91
C ARG A 612 -1.49 11.00 14.74
N ALA A 613 -0.62 10.03 14.44
CA ALA A 613 0.69 9.89 15.08
C ALA A 613 1.57 11.11 14.84
N CYS A 614 1.64 11.58 13.60
CA CYS A 614 2.44 12.75 13.31
C CYS A 614 1.86 14.06 13.92
N GLN A 615 0.53 14.22 13.97
CA GLN A 615 -0.13 15.33 14.68
C GLN A 615 0.16 15.29 16.18
N ARG A 616 0.11 14.10 16.79
CA ARG A 616 0.41 13.91 18.21
C ARG A 616 1.87 14.25 18.52
N LEU A 617 2.80 13.79 17.69
CA LEU A 617 4.22 14.16 17.77
C LEU A 617 4.40 15.68 17.67
N ALA A 618 3.70 16.35 16.74
CA ALA A 618 3.75 17.81 16.60
C ALA A 618 3.26 18.55 17.87
N GLN A 619 2.18 18.07 18.49
CA GLN A 619 1.67 18.64 19.75
C GLN A 619 2.66 18.45 20.90
N LEU A 620 3.27 17.27 21.01
CA LEU A 620 4.29 17.00 22.03
C LEU A 620 5.50 17.91 21.85
N LEU A 621 5.94 18.12 20.60
CA LEU A 621 7.02 19.06 20.26
C LEU A 621 6.68 20.50 20.69
N LYS A 622 5.47 20.99 20.35
CA LYS A 622 5.00 22.34 20.75
C LYS A 622 4.88 22.51 22.26
N SER A 623 4.45 21.48 22.97
CA SER A 623 4.31 21.52 24.43
C SER A 623 5.67 21.56 25.14
N ARG A 624 6.68 20.87 24.60
CA ARG A 624 8.04 20.85 25.17
C ARG A 624 8.81 22.14 24.85
N SER A 625 8.63 22.72 23.66
CA SER A 625 9.24 24.02 23.32
C SER A 625 8.70 25.16 24.19
N ALA A 626 7.43 25.10 24.61
CA ALA A 626 6.83 26.09 25.51
C ALA A 626 7.33 26.00 26.96
N VAL A 627 7.84 24.83 27.40
CA VAL A 627 8.39 24.63 28.75
C VAL A 627 9.81 25.19 28.86
N THR A 628 10.62 25.08 27.80
CA THR A 628 11.97 25.66 27.75
C THR A 628 11.96 27.20 27.79
N ASP A 629 10.98 27.86 27.18
CA ASP A 629 10.85 29.33 27.19
C ASP A 629 10.45 29.90 28.57
N THR A 630 9.97 29.06 29.50
CA THR A 630 9.58 29.51 30.84
C THR A 630 10.70 29.50 31.87
N ASN A 631 11.84 28.86 31.56
CA ASN A 631 13.05 28.91 32.38
C ASN A 631 14.04 29.91 31.79
N GLY A 632 13.66 31.20 31.82
CA GLY A 632 14.52 32.27 31.35
C GLY A 632 15.81 32.35 32.15
N HIS A 633 16.93 31.90 31.57
CA HIS A 633 18.29 32.35 31.88
C HIS A 633 19.01 32.58 30.55
N GLY A 634 19.27 33.85 30.23
CA GLY A 634 20.00 34.23 29.03
C GLY A 634 21.46 33.75 29.07
N GLY A 635 21.92 33.22 27.94
CA GLY A 635 23.31 32.87 27.66
C GLY A 635 23.47 32.33 26.24
N ASP A 636 24.41 32.92 25.51
CA ASP A 636 24.80 32.70 24.11
C ASP A 636 24.87 31.25 23.58
N ASP A 637 24.58 31.12 22.29
CA ASP A 637 25.15 30.20 21.29
C ASP A 637 25.06 28.67 21.48
N THR A 638 24.23 28.14 22.38
CA THR A 638 24.04 26.68 22.55
C THR A 638 22.61 26.16 22.27
N GLU A 639 21.65 27.03 21.98
CA GLU A 639 20.25 26.63 21.75
C GLU A 639 19.96 26.12 20.33
N THR A 640 20.81 26.41 19.35
CA THR A 640 20.67 25.95 17.96
C THR A 640 21.12 24.49 17.78
N GLU A 641 22.18 24.04 18.46
CA GLU A 641 22.71 22.67 18.33
C GLU A 641 21.78 21.59 18.92
N THR A 642 20.96 21.92 19.92
CA THR A 642 20.01 20.95 20.52
C THR A 642 18.75 20.78 19.69
N ARG A 643 18.32 21.78 18.91
CA ARG A 643 17.13 21.70 18.03
C ARG A 643 17.41 20.92 16.74
N ASP A 644 18.61 21.05 16.18
CA ASP A 644 19.04 20.29 14.99
C ASP A 644 19.19 18.79 15.27
N GLY A 645 19.66 18.43 16.48
CA GLY A 645 19.73 17.04 16.93
C GLY A 645 18.36 16.38 17.09
N VAL A 646 17.35 17.11 17.60
CA VAL A 646 15.99 16.59 17.81
C VAL A 646 15.29 16.27 16.50
N PHE A 647 15.41 17.14 15.48
CA PHE A 647 14.78 16.89 14.18
C PHE A 647 15.55 15.86 13.36
N GLY A 648 16.88 15.82 13.48
CA GLY A 648 17.73 14.77 12.90
C GLY A 648 17.46 13.38 13.50
N GLU A 649 17.25 13.28 14.82
CA GLU A 649 16.83 12.05 15.50
C GLU A 649 15.39 11.65 15.14
N LEU A 650 14.47 12.61 15.06
CA LEU A 650 13.09 12.36 14.63
C LEU A 650 13.03 11.86 13.18
N LEU A 651 13.81 12.46 12.28
CA LEU A 651 13.99 11.97 10.92
C LEU A 651 14.66 10.59 10.92
N GLY A 652 15.67 10.33 11.74
CA GLY A 652 16.29 9.00 11.86
C GLY A 652 15.31 7.91 12.31
N VAL A 653 14.31 8.25 13.12
CA VAL A 653 13.25 7.32 13.59
C VAL A 653 12.06 7.25 12.61
N LEU A 654 11.74 8.34 11.90
CA LEU A 654 10.72 8.39 10.84
C LEU A 654 11.25 7.94 9.47
N ALA A 655 12.56 7.72 9.34
CA ALA A 655 13.25 7.31 8.12
C ALA A 655 13.57 5.80 8.02
N PRO A 656 12.69 4.85 8.40
CA PRO A 656 12.43 3.82 7.43
C PRO A 656 11.93 4.57 6.19
N ILE A 657 12.81 4.69 5.21
CA ILE A 657 12.62 5.32 3.88
C ILE A 657 11.22 5.04 3.26
N GLU A 658 10.51 4.01 3.71
CA GLU A 658 9.13 3.66 3.34
C GLU A 658 8.02 4.58 3.86
N VAL A 659 8.19 5.23 5.02
CA VAL A 659 7.19 6.18 5.57
C VAL A 659 7.21 7.49 4.76
N LEU A 660 8.40 7.97 4.40
CA LEU A 660 8.60 9.18 3.59
C LEU A 660 8.45 8.98 2.08
N LYS A 661 8.48 7.74 1.56
CA LYS A 661 8.14 7.40 0.16
C LYS A 661 6.69 7.77 -0.23
N ARG A 662 5.84 8.18 0.73
CA ARG A 662 4.42 8.41 0.52
C ARG A 662 4.12 9.91 0.36
N PRO A 663 3.49 10.35 -0.75
CA PRO A 663 3.23 11.77 -1.04
C PRO A 663 2.53 12.53 0.11
N ILE A 664 1.58 11.90 0.79
CA ILE A 664 0.83 12.48 1.92
C ILE A 664 1.73 12.75 3.14
N LEU A 665 2.71 11.89 3.39
CA LEU A 665 3.65 12.03 4.51
C LEU A 665 4.79 12.99 4.17
N MET A 666 5.13 13.13 2.88
CA MET A 666 5.98 14.22 2.38
C MET A 666 5.34 15.59 2.63
N HIS A 667 4.06 15.76 2.26
CA HIS A 667 3.31 17.00 2.52
C HIS A 667 3.11 17.26 4.01
N PHE A 668 3.04 16.21 4.85
CA PHE A 668 3.01 16.37 6.29
C PHE A 668 4.38 16.73 6.87
N ALA A 669 5.47 16.18 6.35
CA ALA A 669 6.83 16.59 6.70
C ALA A 669 7.07 18.05 6.30
N GLU A 670 6.59 18.47 5.12
CA GLU A 670 6.54 19.88 4.70
C GLU A 670 5.66 20.72 5.63
N TYR A 671 4.49 20.22 6.05
CA TYR A 671 3.65 20.90 7.04
C TYR A 671 4.34 21.04 8.41
N LEU A 672 5.01 20.00 8.92
CA LEU A 672 5.81 20.07 10.15
C LEU A 672 6.93 21.09 10.02
N TYR A 673 7.65 21.05 8.90
CA TYR A 673 8.70 22.00 8.55
C TYR A 673 8.16 23.44 8.52
N HIS A 674 7.00 23.65 7.91
CA HIS A 674 6.35 24.96 7.82
C HIS A 674 5.68 25.43 9.12
N ALA A 675 5.19 24.52 9.97
CA ALA A 675 4.46 24.82 11.20
C ALA A 675 5.38 25.01 12.42
N LEU A 676 6.66 24.61 12.33
CA LEU A 676 7.66 24.77 13.40
C LEU A 676 8.58 26.00 13.20
N GLY A 677 8.74 26.52 11.97
CA GLY A 677 9.16 27.90 11.67
C GLY A 677 10.65 28.26 11.77
N ASP A 678 11.11 28.99 10.75
CA ASP A 678 12.37 29.74 10.53
C ASP A 678 13.73 29.02 10.54
N PHE A 679 14.13 28.52 9.36
CA PHE A 679 15.53 28.24 9.01
C PHE A 679 15.81 28.66 7.56
N ASP A 680 16.18 29.92 7.35
CA ASP A 680 16.60 30.47 6.05
C ASP A 680 17.99 29.95 5.59
N SER A 681 18.63 29.04 6.35
CA SER A 681 20.02 28.61 6.13
C SER A 681 20.23 27.14 5.77
N LEU A 682 19.17 26.32 5.67
CA LEU A 682 19.30 24.93 5.23
C LEU A 682 19.20 24.84 3.71
N ASP A 683 20.36 24.58 3.09
CA ASP A 683 20.51 24.30 1.67
C ASP A 683 19.46 23.26 1.22
N ARG A 684 18.61 23.64 0.25
CA ARG A 684 17.47 22.84 -0.25
C ARG A 684 17.88 21.52 -0.93
N SER A 685 19.17 21.27 -1.03
CA SER A 685 19.81 20.28 -1.89
C SER A 685 19.65 18.81 -1.47
N PRO A 686 19.49 18.39 -0.19
CA PRO A 686 19.37 16.96 0.13
C PRO A 686 17.93 16.42 0.08
N ILE A 687 16.92 17.22 0.45
CA ILE A 687 15.51 16.79 0.53
C ILE A 687 14.83 16.82 -0.84
N MET A 688 15.20 17.79 -1.70
CA MET A 688 14.68 17.88 -3.09
C MET A 688 15.45 17.02 -4.10
N GLN A 689 16.56 16.38 -3.70
CA GLN A 689 17.31 15.44 -4.55
C GLN A 689 17.13 13.98 -4.13
N ILE A 690 16.12 13.63 -3.32
CA ILE A 690 15.70 12.23 -3.23
C ILE A 690 15.00 11.94 -4.57
N PRO A 691 15.64 11.24 -5.52
CA PRO A 691 14.97 10.89 -6.75
C PRO A 691 13.80 10.00 -6.35
N ALA A 692 12.62 10.18 -6.94
CA ALA A 692 11.62 9.11 -6.93
C ALA A 692 12.36 7.82 -7.29
N PRO A 693 12.31 6.76 -6.46
CA PRO A 693 13.03 5.55 -6.77
C PRO A 693 12.56 5.12 -8.15
N GLN A 694 13.48 5.14 -9.11
CA GLN A 694 13.29 4.42 -10.36
C GLN A 694 12.85 3.01 -9.93
N PRO A 695 11.73 2.47 -10.43
CA PRO A 695 11.23 1.16 -9.99
C PRO A 695 12.27 0.04 -10.08
N THR A 696 13.36 0.26 -10.82
CA THR A 696 14.53 -0.59 -10.93
C THR A 696 15.40 -0.67 -9.66
N SER A 697 15.46 0.36 -8.79
CA SER A 697 16.40 0.41 -7.66
C SER A 697 15.99 -0.48 -6.48
N THR A 698 14.69 -0.59 -6.20
CA THR A 698 14.12 -1.45 -5.15
C THR A 698 14.22 -2.93 -5.52
N HIS A 699 13.85 -3.28 -6.76
CA HIS A 699 13.93 -4.66 -7.26
C HIS A 699 15.37 -5.17 -7.35
N LEU A 700 16.34 -4.32 -7.72
CA LEU A 700 17.76 -4.68 -7.68
C LEU A 700 18.23 -4.94 -6.25
N SER A 701 17.92 -4.07 -5.29
CA SER A 701 18.29 -4.27 -3.88
C SER A 701 17.70 -5.58 -3.32
N LEU A 702 16.44 -5.88 -3.62
CA LEU A 702 15.80 -7.16 -3.27
C LEU A 702 16.51 -8.34 -3.94
N PHE A 703 16.94 -8.21 -5.18
CA PHE A 703 17.63 -9.26 -5.92
C PHE A 703 18.97 -9.66 -5.28
N TYR A 704 19.75 -8.67 -4.85
CA TYR A 704 21.00 -8.90 -4.09
C TYR A 704 20.74 -9.55 -2.75
N THR A 705 19.77 -9.03 -1.99
CA THR A 705 19.43 -9.53 -0.66
C THR A 705 18.91 -10.97 -0.75
N ALA A 706 18.05 -11.27 -1.72
CA ALA A 706 17.55 -12.63 -1.97
C ALA A 706 18.67 -13.60 -2.34
N SER A 707 19.61 -13.14 -3.17
CA SER A 707 20.76 -13.94 -3.58
C SER A 707 21.70 -14.23 -2.40
N GLY A 708 21.93 -13.22 -1.56
CA GLY A 708 22.76 -13.33 -0.35
C GLY A 708 22.12 -14.07 0.82
N ARG A 709 20.78 -14.23 0.85
CA ARG A 709 20.06 -15.04 1.86
C ARG A 709 19.70 -16.45 1.38
N GLY A 710 20.04 -16.79 0.14
CA GLY A 710 19.72 -18.10 -0.43
C GLY A 710 18.23 -18.28 -0.75
N ALA A 711 17.47 -17.20 -0.93
CA ALA A 711 16.05 -17.24 -1.25
C ALA A 711 15.82 -17.50 -2.75
N LYS A 712 16.17 -18.71 -3.20
CA LYS A 712 16.20 -19.10 -4.62
C LYS A 712 14.90 -18.82 -5.38
N THR A 713 13.73 -19.09 -4.79
CA THR A 713 12.43 -18.83 -5.46
C THR A 713 12.14 -17.35 -5.66
N ILE A 714 12.60 -16.48 -4.76
CA ILE A 714 12.55 -15.01 -4.97
C ILE A 714 13.52 -14.58 -6.08
N VAL A 715 14.73 -15.13 -6.12
CA VAL A 715 15.70 -14.88 -7.19
C VAL A 715 15.13 -15.30 -8.56
N ASP A 716 14.50 -16.46 -8.62
CA ASP A 716 13.86 -16.99 -9.83
C ASP A 716 12.71 -16.10 -10.30
N TYR A 717 11.84 -15.70 -9.37
CA TYR A 717 10.76 -14.75 -9.63
C TYR A 717 11.27 -13.43 -10.24
N LEU A 718 12.32 -12.85 -9.65
CA LEU A 718 12.91 -11.58 -10.10
C LEU A 718 13.56 -11.70 -11.49
N LEU A 719 14.19 -12.82 -11.79
CA LEU A 719 14.75 -13.09 -13.13
C LEU A 719 13.66 -13.29 -14.18
N GLN A 720 12.71 -14.19 -13.92
CA GLN A 720 11.72 -14.61 -14.92
C GLN A 720 10.61 -13.59 -15.15
N LYS A 721 10.15 -12.90 -14.08
CA LYS A 721 8.92 -12.09 -14.13
C LYS A 721 9.19 -10.59 -14.09
N ARG A 722 10.38 -10.16 -13.63
CA ARG A 722 10.80 -8.76 -13.67
C ARG A 722 11.85 -8.45 -14.72
N ASN A 723 12.28 -9.46 -15.48
CA ASN A 723 13.26 -9.32 -16.56
C ASN A 723 14.55 -8.62 -16.09
N LEU A 724 14.96 -8.85 -14.84
CA LEU A 724 16.21 -8.30 -14.32
C LEU A 724 17.39 -8.97 -15.01
N HIS A 725 18.40 -8.17 -15.33
CA HIS A 725 19.65 -8.71 -15.83
C HIS A 725 20.33 -9.51 -14.72
N VAL A 726 20.74 -10.75 -15.03
CA VAL A 726 21.34 -11.69 -14.07
C VAL A 726 22.63 -11.15 -13.42
N ASP A 727 23.39 -10.34 -14.16
CA ASP A 727 24.60 -9.64 -13.67
C ASP A 727 24.34 -8.15 -13.36
N GLY A 728 23.08 -7.73 -13.23
CA GLY A 728 22.70 -6.34 -12.99
C GLY A 728 23.46 -5.78 -11.79
N GLY A 729 24.17 -4.66 -11.97
CA GLY A 729 25.11 -4.08 -11.01
C GLY A 729 24.47 -3.07 -10.03
N SER A 730 24.97 -3.04 -8.79
CA SER A 730 24.67 -1.99 -7.80
C SER A 730 25.26 -0.65 -8.29
N PRO A 731 24.54 0.48 -8.19
CA PRO A 731 24.86 1.73 -8.88
C PRO A 731 26.09 2.52 -8.36
N ILE A 732 27.04 1.89 -7.64
CA ILE A 732 28.21 2.57 -7.09
C ILE A 732 29.51 2.01 -7.72
N GLY A 733 30.12 2.76 -8.65
CA GLY A 733 31.48 2.50 -9.19
C GLY A 733 31.55 1.82 -10.58
N ARG A 734 32.77 1.68 -11.16
CA ARG A 734 33.03 1.03 -12.49
C ARG A 734 33.11 -0.51 -12.44
N ARG A 735 33.18 -1.10 -11.24
CA ARG A 735 33.11 -2.55 -10.97
C ARG A 735 31.98 -2.76 -9.97
N HIS A 736 31.16 -3.79 -10.17
CA HIS A 736 29.94 -4.00 -9.40
C HIS A 736 29.93 -5.39 -8.79
N THR A 737 29.50 -5.51 -7.54
CA THR A 737 29.14 -6.81 -6.95
C THR A 737 27.98 -7.37 -7.74
N THR A 738 28.02 -8.65 -8.14
CA THR A 738 26.88 -9.31 -8.82
C THR A 738 26.11 -10.20 -7.85
N PRO A 739 24.85 -10.55 -8.14
CA PRO A 739 24.07 -11.50 -7.34
C PRO A 739 24.81 -12.83 -7.08
N LEU A 740 25.60 -13.29 -8.05
CA LEU A 740 26.41 -14.50 -7.91
C LEU A 740 27.53 -14.34 -6.88
N HIS A 741 28.09 -13.14 -6.68
CA HIS A 741 29.02 -12.87 -5.59
C HIS A 741 28.33 -13.00 -4.22
N CYS A 742 27.11 -12.47 -4.08
CA CYS A 742 26.34 -12.55 -2.84
C CYS A 742 25.97 -14.01 -2.50
N ALA A 743 25.56 -14.81 -3.49
CA ALA A 743 25.31 -16.23 -3.27
C ALA A 743 26.61 -16.99 -2.93
N ALA A 744 27.73 -16.63 -3.56
CA ALA A 744 29.01 -17.29 -3.36
C ALA A 744 29.63 -17.04 -1.97
N VAL A 745 29.63 -15.77 -1.52
CA VAL A 745 30.21 -15.39 -0.21
C VAL A 745 29.45 -16.02 0.96
N ASN A 746 28.13 -16.16 0.83
CA ASN A 746 27.26 -16.76 1.84
C ASN A 746 26.97 -18.25 1.61
N ALA A 747 27.75 -18.91 0.73
CA ALA A 747 27.71 -20.36 0.54
C ALA A 747 26.37 -20.95 0.04
N HIS A 748 25.56 -20.19 -0.70
CA HIS A 748 24.25 -20.62 -1.19
C HIS A 748 24.33 -21.36 -2.54
N LEU A 749 24.56 -22.68 -2.48
CA LEU A 749 24.73 -23.55 -3.65
C LEU A 749 23.58 -23.46 -4.66
N GLU A 750 22.34 -23.66 -4.22
CA GLU A 750 21.20 -23.76 -5.13
C GLU A 750 20.89 -22.43 -5.83
N THR A 751 21.08 -21.32 -5.12
CA THR A 751 20.92 -19.97 -5.69
C THR A 751 22.03 -19.67 -6.71
N ALA A 752 23.28 -20.05 -6.41
CA ALA A 752 24.38 -19.92 -7.37
C ALA A 752 24.13 -20.75 -8.63
N GLN A 753 23.63 -21.98 -8.48
CA GLN A 753 23.23 -22.83 -9.61
C GLN A 753 22.14 -22.18 -10.47
N LEU A 754 21.11 -21.63 -9.84
CA LEU A 754 20.04 -20.93 -10.54
C LEU A 754 20.58 -19.74 -11.35
N LEU A 755 21.41 -18.89 -10.73
CA LEU A 755 22.03 -17.74 -11.39
C LEU A 755 22.87 -18.16 -12.61
N LEU A 756 23.68 -19.22 -12.47
CA LEU A 756 24.48 -19.76 -13.57
C LEU A 756 23.62 -20.33 -14.71
N ASN A 757 22.50 -20.98 -14.40
CA ASN A 757 21.53 -21.46 -15.40
C ASN A 757 20.89 -20.29 -16.18
N HIS A 758 20.78 -19.12 -15.55
CA HIS A 758 20.39 -17.86 -16.18
C HIS A 758 21.55 -17.09 -16.83
N ASN A 759 22.69 -17.76 -17.08
CA ASN A 759 23.89 -17.21 -17.71
C ASN A 759 24.62 -16.11 -16.92
N ALA A 760 24.56 -16.13 -15.58
CA ALA A 760 25.40 -15.27 -14.74
C ALA A 760 26.88 -15.42 -15.10
N ASN A 761 27.64 -14.34 -15.10
CA ASN A 761 29.05 -14.37 -15.44
C ASN A 761 29.91 -14.84 -14.24
N PRO A 762 30.49 -16.05 -14.26
CA PRO A 762 31.34 -16.53 -13.17
C PRO A 762 32.71 -15.83 -13.10
N PHE A 763 33.02 -14.98 -14.08
CA PHE A 763 34.24 -14.17 -14.15
C PHE A 763 34.01 -12.70 -13.82
N ALA A 764 32.79 -12.32 -13.43
CA ALA A 764 32.51 -10.96 -12.97
C ALA A 764 33.46 -10.60 -11.82
N ARG A 765 33.88 -9.33 -11.77
CA ARG A 765 34.80 -8.81 -10.76
C ARG A 765 34.07 -7.80 -9.90
N ASP A 766 34.08 -8.04 -8.60
CA ASP A 766 33.56 -7.11 -7.61
C ASP A 766 34.45 -5.85 -7.48
N PRO A 767 34.11 -4.87 -6.61
CA PRO A 767 34.91 -3.67 -6.40
C PRO A 767 36.36 -3.92 -5.95
N HIS A 768 36.68 -5.10 -5.41
CA HIS A 768 38.04 -5.51 -5.00
C HIS A 768 38.75 -6.38 -6.06
N GLY A 769 38.10 -6.61 -7.22
CA GLY A 769 38.63 -7.45 -8.28
C GLY A 769 38.42 -8.95 -8.06
N ALA A 770 37.77 -9.35 -6.97
CA ALA A 770 37.50 -10.75 -6.66
C ALA A 770 36.36 -11.28 -7.55
N THR A 771 36.43 -12.55 -7.91
CA THR A 771 35.36 -13.26 -8.64
C THR A 771 34.53 -14.11 -7.66
N PRO A 772 33.34 -14.61 -8.06
CA PRO A 772 32.57 -15.51 -7.21
C PRO A 772 33.35 -16.74 -6.73
N LEU A 773 34.28 -17.25 -7.55
CA LEU A 773 35.16 -18.36 -7.16
C LEU A 773 36.13 -17.99 -6.02
N HIS A 774 36.61 -16.74 -5.96
CA HIS A 774 37.45 -16.28 -4.85
C HIS A 774 36.67 -16.34 -3.54
N LEU A 775 35.48 -15.75 -3.52
CA LEU A 775 34.60 -15.69 -2.34
C LEU A 775 34.16 -17.09 -1.89
N ALA A 776 33.72 -17.95 -2.83
CA ALA A 776 33.34 -19.32 -2.52
C ALA A 776 34.53 -20.17 -2.04
N SER A 777 35.76 -19.89 -2.47
CA SER A 777 36.94 -20.64 -2.04
C SER A 777 37.31 -20.34 -0.58
N GLN A 778 36.95 -19.16 -0.08
CA GLN A 778 37.26 -18.74 1.29
C GLN A 778 36.39 -19.45 2.34
N HIS A 779 35.07 -19.56 2.10
CA HIS A 779 34.11 -20.06 3.09
C HIS A 779 33.03 -21.01 2.53
N GLY A 780 33.05 -21.31 1.23
CA GLY A 780 32.00 -22.09 0.56
C GLY A 780 32.18 -23.62 0.66
N PRO A 781 31.09 -24.39 0.51
CA PRO A 781 31.13 -25.84 0.47
C PRO A 781 31.78 -26.34 -0.83
N LYS A 782 32.33 -27.55 -0.79
CA LYS A 782 32.98 -28.21 -1.94
C LYS A 782 32.11 -28.22 -3.20
N ALA A 783 30.81 -28.47 -3.03
CA ALA A 783 29.86 -28.51 -4.13
C ALA A 783 29.76 -27.15 -4.86
N LEU A 784 29.79 -26.03 -4.13
CA LEU A 784 29.70 -24.69 -4.72
C LEU A 784 30.99 -24.32 -5.46
N VAL A 785 32.15 -24.65 -4.89
CA VAL A 785 33.44 -24.44 -5.57
C VAL A 785 33.53 -25.30 -6.83
N SER A 786 33.08 -26.56 -6.78
CA SER A 786 33.02 -27.44 -7.95
C SER A 786 32.11 -26.87 -9.03
N LEU A 787 30.90 -26.43 -8.66
CA LEU A 787 29.95 -25.82 -9.57
C LEU A 787 30.54 -24.61 -10.32
N LEU A 788 31.20 -23.71 -9.59
CA LEU A 788 31.83 -22.53 -10.17
C LEU A 788 32.98 -22.94 -11.12
N LEU A 789 33.82 -23.90 -10.72
CA LEU A 789 34.88 -24.42 -11.58
C LEU A 789 34.31 -25.05 -12.87
N ASP A 790 33.26 -25.87 -12.78
CA ASP A 790 32.66 -26.53 -13.92
C ASP A 790 31.99 -25.52 -14.87
N SER A 791 31.32 -24.51 -14.33
CA SER A 791 30.69 -23.43 -15.12
C SER A 791 31.72 -22.65 -15.96
N THR A 792 32.94 -22.50 -15.46
CA THR A 792 34.03 -21.77 -16.14
C THR A 792 34.73 -22.58 -17.23
N ARG A 793 34.63 -23.92 -17.22
CA ARG A 793 35.25 -24.81 -18.23
C ARG A 793 34.63 -24.69 -19.62
N THR A 794 33.45 -24.09 -19.71
CA THR A 794 32.68 -23.92 -20.95
C THR A 794 33.28 -22.86 -21.89
N LYS A 795 34.11 -21.92 -21.39
CA LYS A 795 34.80 -20.91 -22.21
C LYS A 795 36.23 -21.35 -22.52
N LYS A 796 36.48 -21.79 -23.76
CA LYS A 796 37.82 -22.18 -24.25
C LYS A 796 38.86 -21.08 -23.98
N GLY A 797 39.91 -21.42 -23.24
CA GLY A 797 41.12 -20.59 -23.12
C GLY A 797 41.24 -19.70 -21.88
N VAL A 798 40.27 -19.69 -20.95
CA VAL A 798 40.34 -18.89 -19.71
C VAL A 798 40.44 -19.81 -18.50
N ASN A 799 41.59 -19.79 -17.81
CA ASN A 799 41.75 -20.53 -16.55
C ASN A 799 41.18 -19.67 -15.39
N PRO A 800 40.09 -20.10 -14.73
CA PRO A 800 39.49 -19.34 -13.62
C PRO A 800 40.45 -19.18 -12.43
N LEU A 801 41.41 -20.10 -12.27
CA LEU A 801 42.36 -20.14 -11.16
C LEU A 801 43.50 -19.13 -11.32
N SER A 802 43.79 -18.67 -12.55
CA SER A 802 44.83 -17.65 -12.80
C SER A 802 44.32 -16.21 -12.68
N ASN A 803 43.02 -16.02 -12.47
CA ASN A 803 42.48 -14.70 -12.16
C ASN A 803 42.95 -14.27 -10.77
N THR A 804 43.43 -13.03 -10.68
CA THR A 804 43.79 -12.41 -9.41
C THR A 804 42.86 -11.24 -9.12
N ASP A 805 42.59 -11.02 -7.82
CA ASP A 805 41.98 -9.79 -7.34
C ASP A 805 42.96 -8.59 -7.42
N ASP A 806 42.54 -7.41 -6.96
CA ASP A 806 43.37 -6.19 -7.02
C ASP A 806 44.63 -6.26 -6.15
N ASN A 807 44.68 -7.21 -5.21
CA ASN A 807 45.85 -7.48 -4.37
C ASN A 807 46.74 -8.58 -4.97
N GLY A 808 46.45 -9.09 -6.17
CA GLY A 808 47.18 -10.19 -6.77
C GLY A 808 46.84 -11.57 -6.18
N GLN A 809 45.77 -11.69 -5.39
CA GLN A 809 45.40 -12.95 -4.73
C GLN A 809 44.57 -13.83 -5.66
N THR A 810 44.91 -15.11 -5.73
CA THR A 810 44.17 -16.15 -6.47
C THR A 810 43.09 -16.81 -5.59
N PRO A 811 42.18 -17.65 -6.15
CA PRO A 811 41.24 -18.41 -5.33
C PRO A 811 41.90 -19.28 -4.24
N LEU A 812 43.10 -19.81 -4.49
CA LEU A 812 43.89 -20.56 -3.50
C LEU A 812 44.41 -19.67 -2.36
N HIS A 813 44.71 -18.40 -2.62
CA HIS A 813 45.04 -17.43 -1.56
C HIS A 813 43.83 -17.17 -0.67
N HIS A 814 42.64 -16.99 -1.27
CA HIS A 814 41.39 -16.83 -0.52
C HIS A 814 41.06 -18.07 0.33
N ALA A 815 41.21 -19.27 -0.24
CA ALA A 815 41.06 -20.53 0.50
C ALA A 815 42.05 -20.65 1.67
N ALA A 816 43.31 -20.31 1.45
CA ALA A 816 44.34 -20.35 2.48
C ALA A 816 44.13 -19.29 3.57
N ARG A 817 43.67 -18.08 3.20
CA ARG A 817 43.35 -16.99 4.11
C ARG A 817 42.15 -17.33 5.00
N GLY A 818 41.11 -17.93 4.43
CA GLY A 818 39.88 -18.33 5.13
C GLY A 818 39.98 -19.63 5.93
N GLY A 819 41.07 -20.39 5.78
CA GLY A 819 41.23 -21.67 6.48
C GLY A 819 40.38 -22.79 5.89
N ALA A 820 40.20 -22.79 4.56
CA ALA A 820 39.36 -23.75 3.87
C ALA A 820 39.80 -25.21 4.16
N PRO A 821 38.85 -26.16 4.23
CA PRO A 821 39.15 -27.57 4.50
C PRO A 821 39.99 -28.17 3.37
N CYS A 822 40.76 -29.23 3.69
CA CYS A 822 41.68 -29.89 2.75
C CYS A 822 41.00 -30.25 1.41
N THR A 823 39.72 -30.64 1.45
CA THR A 823 38.95 -30.99 0.26
C THR A 823 38.79 -29.84 -0.74
N ILE A 824 38.77 -28.58 -0.30
CA ILE A 824 38.73 -27.40 -1.19
C ILE A 824 40.12 -27.15 -1.78
N ILE A 825 41.16 -27.25 -0.96
CA ILE A 825 42.55 -27.13 -1.42
C ILE A 825 42.86 -28.18 -2.48
N GLU A 826 42.54 -29.45 -2.23
CA GLU A 826 42.67 -30.54 -3.20
C GLU A 826 41.88 -30.27 -4.48
N LEU A 827 40.64 -29.79 -4.37
CA LEU A 827 39.81 -29.48 -5.53
C LEU A 827 40.44 -28.39 -6.42
N LEU A 828 40.91 -27.29 -5.81
CA LEU A 828 41.58 -26.20 -6.53
C LEU A 828 42.91 -26.65 -7.15
N MET A 829 43.67 -27.48 -6.42
CA MET A 829 44.95 -28.03 -6.90
C MET A 829 44.75 -28.99 -8.08
N HIS A 830 43.78 -29.90 -8.01
CA HIS A 830 43.45 -30.81 -9.12
C HIS A 830 42.85 -30.09 -10.33
N ALA A 831 42.14 -28.98 -10.12
CA ALA A 831 41.61 -28.16 -11.21
C ALA A 831 42.68 -27.31 -11.91
N SER A 832 43.87 -27.15 -11.30
CA SER A 832 44.97 -26.36 -11.88
C SER A 832 45.72 -27.14 -12.98
N PRO A 833 45.96 -26.54 -14.16
CA PRO A 833 46.77 -27.16 -15.20
C PRO A 833 48.27 -27.23 -14.84
N ASN A 834 48.73 -26.40 -13.89
CA ASN A 834 50.10 -26.44 -13.37
C ASN A 834 50.08 -26.22 -11.85
N PRO A 835 49.79 -27.28 -11.07
CA PRO A 835 49.66 -27.17 -9.61
C PRO A 835 50.93 -26.66 -8.93
N ASN A 836 52.11 -27.08 -9.41
CA ASN A 836 53.40 -26.66 -8.86
C ASN A 836 53.64 -25.15 -8.99
N ASN A 837 53.21 -24.52 -10.09
CA ASN A 837 53.31 -23.06 -10.21
C ASN A 837 52.21 -22.35 -9.40
N TYR A 838 51.02 -22.93 -9.37
CA TYR A 838 49.85 -22.34 -8.72
C TYR A 838 50.02 -22.19 -7.20
N ILE A 839 50.58 -23.20 -6.54
CA ILE A 839 50.81 -23.19 -5.09
C ILE A 839 51.88 -22.19 -4.64
N HIS A 840 52.73 -21.72 -5.56
CA HIS A 840 53.77 -20.72 -5.30
C HIS A 840 53.45 -19.34 -5.91
N THR A 841 52.26 -19.16 -6.48
CA THR A 841 51.85 -17.83 -6.98
C THR A 841 51.86 -16.84 -5.82
N THR A 842 52.32 -15.62 -6.07
CA THR A 842 52.46 -14.59 -5.05
C THR A 842 51.52 -13.41 -5.27
N ASP A 843 51.01 -12.86 -4.18
CA ASP A 843 50.24 -11.62 -4.18
C ASP A 843 51.14 -10.35 -4.27
N SER A 844 50.56 -9.15 -4.18
CA SER A 844 51.28 -7.87 -4.23
C SER A 844 52.29 -7.65 -3.08
N TRP A 845 52.23 -8.45 -2.01
CA TRP A 845 53.20 -8.48 -0.91
C TRP A 845 54.19 -9.64 -1.04
N THR A 846 54.28 -10.23 -2.23
CA THR A 846 55.07 -11.43 -2.53
C THR A 846 54.73 -12.63 -1.63
N ARG A 847 53.53 -12.65 -1.05
CA ARG A 847 53.07 -13.75 -0.18
C ARG A 847 52.41 -14.83 -1.01
N THR A 848 52.79 -16.07 -0.74
CA THR A 848 52.13 -17.27 -1.29
C THR A 848 50.88 -17.64 -0.48
N PRO A 849 50.01 -18.56 -0.95
CA PRO A 849 48.91 -19.09 -0.15
C PRO A 849 49.36 -19.64 1.21
N LEU A 850 50.54 -20.27 1.28
CA LEU A 850 51.11 -20.79 2.52
C LEU A 850 51.34 -19.67 3.55
N HIS A 851 51.78 -18.48 3.12
CA HIS A 851 51.96 -17.35 4.02
C HIS A 851 50.64 -16.94 4.68
N TRP A 852 49.54 -16.89 3.91
CA TRP A 852 48.22 -16.52 4.45
C TRP A 852 47.66 -17.56 5.42
N ALA A 853 47.83 -18.86 5.12
CA ALA A 853 47.45 -19.93 6.05
C ALA A 853 48.24 -19.86 7.36
N VAL A 854 49.54 -19.56 7.29
CA VAL A 854 50.42 -19.41 8.46
C VAL A 854 50.09 -18.15 9.25
N VAL A 855 49.91 -17.01 8.58
CA VAL A 855 49.54 -15.74 9.22
C VAL A 855 48.25 -15.93 10.02
N ASN A 856 47.22 -16.55 9.46
CA ASN A 856 45.94 -16.71 10.16
C ASN A 856 45.86 -17.93 11.10
N GLY A 857 46.93 -18.74 11.20
CA GLY A 857 46.99 -19.84 12.16
C GLY A 857 46.23 -21.12 11.74
N TRP A 858 46.00 -21.33 10.44
CA TRP A 858 45.23 -22.46 9.92
C TRP A 858 46.09 -23.72 9.76
N ARG A 859 46.34 -24.43 10.88
CA ARG A 859 47.23 -25.61 10.93
C ARG A 859 46.90 -26.69 9.89
N THR A 860 45.63 -27.03 9.72
CA THR A 860 45.17 -28.06 8.79
C THR A 860 45.41 -27.65 7.34
N THR A 861 45.12 -26.40 7.00
CA THR A 861 45.37 -25.82 5.67
C THR A 861 46.87 -25.73 5.38
N VAL A 862 47.70 -25.39 6.37
CA VAL A 862 49.17 -25.42 6.25
C VAL A 862 49.66 -26.83 5.91
N ALA A 863 49.19 -27.86 6.64
CA ALA A 863 49.56 -29.24 6.37
C ALA A 863 49.13 -29.71 4.97
N ALA A 864 47.94 -29.33 4.51
CA ALA A 864 47.45 -29.63 3.17
C ALA A 864 48.32 -28.99 2.07
N LEU A 865 48.67 -27.70 2.23
CA LEU A 865 49.54 -27.00 1.28
C LEU A 865 50.95 -27.62 1.24
N LEU A 866 51.51 -28.02 2.39
CA LEU A 866 52.81 -28.70 2.44
C LEU A 866 52.77 -30.08 1.76
N ALA A 867 51.68 -30.84 1.92
CA ALA A 867 51.52 -32.13 1.26
C ALA A 867 51.50 -32.01 -0.27
N TRP A 868 51.04 -30.86 -0.78
CA TRP A 868 51.08 -30.49 -2.20
C TRP A 868 52.39 -29.84 -2.66
N GLY A 869 53.40 -29.74 -1.79
CA GLY A 869 54.74 -29.25 -2.13
C GLY A 869 54.96 -27.74 -1.93
N ALA A 870 54.12 -27.05 -1.15
CA ALA A 870 54.36 -25.63 -0.84
C ALA A 870 55.74 -25.41 -0.18
N ASN A 871 56.47 -24.38 -0.62
CA ASN A 871 57.82 -24.10 -0.15
C ASN A 871 57.78 -23.08 1.00
N PRO A 872 58.09 -23.48 2.25
CA PRO A 872 58.03 -22.59 3.41
C PRO A 872 59.19 -21.58 3.46
N LYS A 873 60.20 -21.72 2.59
CA LYS A 873 61.42 -20.89 2.58
C LYS A 873 61.34 -19.67 1.67
N LEU A 874 60.23 -19.49 0.95
CA LEU A 874 60.03 -18.30 0.12
C LEU A 874 59.82 -17.08 1.05
N PRO A 875 60.56 -15.98 0.86
CA PRO A 875 60.37 -14.76 1.65
C PRO A 875 59.22 -13.91 1.11
N ASP A 876 58.49 -13.25 2.01
CA ASP A 876 57.57 -12.17 1.64
C ASP A 876 58.30 -10.83 1.43
N LYS A 877 57.56 -9.75 1.13
CA LYS A 877 58.13 -8.42 0.84
C LYS A 877 58.92 -7.83 2.00
N ASN A 878 58.69 -8.29 3.23
CA ASN A 878 59.44 -7.91 4.42
C ASN A 878 60.64 -8.83 4.69
N ASN A 879 60.96 -9.72 3.75
CA ASN A 879 62.00 -10.74 3.85
C ASN A 879 61.73 -11.76 4.98
N GLU A 880 60.47 -11.93 5.40
CA GLU A 880 60.06 -12.95 6.38
C GLU A 880 59.62 -14.22 5.64
N THR A 881 60.12 -15.39 6.05
CA THR A 881 59.62 -16.68 5.58
C THR A 881 58.39 -17.11 6.38
N CYS A 882 57.66 -18.12 5.89
CA CYS A 882 56.57 -18.74 6.64
C CYS A 882 57.03 -19.24 8.03
N ILE A 883 58.27 -19.73 8.14
CA ILE A 883 58.86 -20.19 9.40
C ILE A 883 59.04 -19.01 10.36
N ASP A 884 59.60 -17.90 9.87
CA ASP A 884 59.85 -16.69 10.68
C ASP A 884 58.55 -16.11 11.24
N ILE A 885 57.50 -16.04 10.41
CA ILE A 885 56.16 -15.57 10.79
C ILE A 885 55.56 -16.47 11.88
N ALA A 886 55.63 -17.79 11.69
CA ALA A 886 55.10 -18.76 12.65
C ALA A 886 55.84 -18.70 14.00
N GLU A 887 57.17 -18.65 14.00
CA GLU A 887 57.95 -18.53 15.23
C GLU A 887 57.76 -17.19 15.93
N ARG A 888 57.65 -16.09 15.17
CA ARG A 888 57.35 -14.77 15.74
C ARG A 888 56.00 -14.79 16.45
N ARG A 889 54.93 -15.27 15.78
CA ARG A 889 53.58 -15.36 16.39
C ARG A 889 53.50 -16.35 17.56
N ALA A 890 54.32 -17.41 17.56
CA ALA A 890 54.45 -18.33 18.69
C ALA A 890 55.10 -17.69 19.93
N ARG A 891 55.93 -16.65 19.75
CA ARG A 891 56.67 -15.94 20.80
C ARG A 891 55.98 -14.66 21.31
N CYS A 892 55.10 -14.05 20.52
CA CYS A 892 54.37 -12.83 20.89
C CYS A 892 53.16 -13.10 21.81
N GLY A 893 52.70 -12.10 22.57
CA GLY A 893 51.52 -12.17 23.44
C GLY A 893 50.18 -12.25 22.68
N ALA A 894 49.07 -12.54 23.37
CA ALA A 894 47.76 -12.76 22.74
C ALA A 894 47.24 -11.55 21.91
N ALA A 895 47.60 -10.32 22.29
CA ALA A 895 47.18 -9.09 21.62
C ALA A 895 47.76 -8.89 20.20
N GLU A 896 48.86 -9.57 19.86
CA GLU A 896 49.49 -9.48 18.53
C GLU A 896 49.09 -10.64 17.59
N ARG A 897 48.20 -11.54 18.05
CA ARG A 897 47.75 -12.72 17.29
C ARG A 897 46.38 -12.43 16.67
N GLY A 898 46.26 -12.62 15.36
CA GLY A 898 44.97 -12.50 14.68
C GLY A 898 43.97 -13.54 15.21
N GLY A 899 42.72 -13.13 15.46
CA GLY A 899 41.59 -14.02 15.74
C GLY A 899 41.60 -14.77 17.07
N GLY A 900 42.38 -14.33 18.08
CA GLY A 900 42.41 -14.99 19.40
C GLY A 900 43.09 -16.37 19.40
N VAL A 901 43.81 -16.72 18.34
CA VAL A 901 44.48 -18.02 18.18
C VAL A 901 45.65 -18.16 19.16
N GLY A 902 45.71 -19.28 19.89
CA GLY A 902 46.72 -19.53 20.93
C GLY A 902 48.15 -19.70 20.40
N ALA A 903 49.16 -19.34 21.21
CA ALA A 903 50.59 -19.48 20.88
C ALA A 903 50.97 -20.91 20.52
N SER A 904 50.30 -21.89 21.14
CA SER A 904 50.48 -23.32 20.88
C SER A 904 50.20 -23.68 19.41
N VAL A 905 49.18 -23.07 18.80
CA VAL A 905 48.81 -23.33 17.39
C VAL A 905 49.93 -22.86 16.45
N PHE A 906 50.46 -21.64 16.66
CA PHE A 906 51.58 -21.14 15.88
C PHE A 906 52.89 -21.91 16.16
N GLY A 907 53.10 -22.38 17.39
CA GLY A 907 54.20 -23.27 17.73
C GLY A 907 54.13 -24.61 16.98
N ASP A 908 52.94 -25.19 16.88
CA ASP A 908 52.71 -26.41 16.10
C ASP A 908 52.90 -26.17 14.59
N ILE A 909 52.41 -25.05 14.07
CA ILE A 909 52.64 -24.63 12.67
C ILE A 909 54.13 -24.46 12.40
N ALA A 910 54.89 -23.82 13.30
CA ALA A 910 56.33 -23.68 13.17
C ALA A 910 57.03 -25.05 13.12
N ARG A 911 56.60 -26.03 13.92
CA ARG A 911 57.14 -27.42 13.82
C ARG A 911 56.81 -28.07 12.49
N LEU A 912 55.58 -27.90 11.98
CA LEU A 912 55.17 -28.43 10.67
C LEU A 912 56.02 -27.86 9.53
N LEU A 913 56.45 -26.60 9.64
CA LEU A 913 57.29 -25.93 8.65
C LEU A 913 58.80 -26.23 8.82
N GLY A 914 59.19 -27.00 9.86
CA GLY A 914 60.59 -27.33 10.15
C GLY A 914 61.33 -26.36 11.07
N GLY A 915 60.62 -25.46 11.75
CA GLY A 915 61.14 -24.53 12.76
C GLY A 915 61.17 -25.10 14.18
N SER A 916 61.60 -24.29 15.16
CA SER A 916 61.82 -24.72 16.55
C SER A 916 60.53 -24.97 17.35
N GLY A 917 59.42 -24.32 16.98
CA GLY A 917 58.12 -24.44 17.66
C GLY A 917 58.11 -23.97 19.11
N ARG A 918 59.10 -23.16 19.53
CA ARG A 918 59.21 -22.63 20.90
C ARG A 918 58.17 -21.53 21.11
N THR A 919 57.20 -21.81 22.00
CA THR A 919 56.25 -20.79 22.46
C THR A 919 56.82 -20.04 23.66
N ALA A 920 56.54 -18.74 23.78
CA ALA A 920 56.86 -18.03 25.02
C ALA A 920 56.08 -18.65 26.19
N VAL A 921 56.76 -18.90 27.32
CA VAL A 921 56.12 -19.37 28.56
C VAL A 921 55.33 -18.20 29.14
N VAL A 922 54.11 -17.98 28.66
CA VAL A 922 53.17 -17.07 29.30
C VAL A 922 52.60 -17.84 30.49
N GLY A 923 53.05 -17.49 31.70
CA GLY A 923 52.54 -18.08 32.94
C GLY A 923 51.02 -18.02 32.99
N ARG A 924 50.39 -19.09 33.47
CA ARG A 924 48.95 -19.10 33.79
C ARG A 924 48.63 -17.84 34.61
N PHE A 925 47.71 -17.01 34.10
CA PHE A 925 47.05 -16.01 34.93
C PHE A 925 46.40 -16.74 36.12
N LYS A 926 46.68 -16.27 37.33
CA LYS A 926 45.94 -16.58 38.55
C LYS A 926 44.70 -15.69 38.60
#